data_AF-A0A8T9BDY2-F1
#
_entry.id   AF-A0A8T9BDY2-F1
#
_cell.length_a   1.000
_cell.length_b   1.000
_cell.length_c   1.000
_cell.angle_alpha   90.00
_cell.angle_beta   90.00
_cell.angle_gamma   90.00
#
_symmetry.space_group_name_H-M   'P 1'
#
loop_
_entity.id
_entity.type
_entity.pdbx_description
1 polymer ?
#
loop_
_entity_poly.entity_id
_entity_poly.type
_entity_poly.pdbx_seq_one_letter_code
_entity_poly.pdbx_strand_id
1 'polypeptide(L)'
;MAQEIGTIDANGLDFDGKFAHGKPGLWYKQMLADRSLRSMAAFTAVCAVIMLIITLSYIGDFAHRLNLNTTSVGGKDGESCESMEQKNVAVHLFINIAATMILGCSNTYQQLVTSLKVDEIRWVLSKRGDSKVGTNSPWSINHKREGKTKAWLAWLLLISTSLVSNYQSFQLPLDATFELPSEFRVSMLFPHTTSLLFIQLLTQPVHFLANSVIGPSFYIHMPSEVTYTFKNGTKSDSYPPDAGCWTALRANAYVLPKNLKLLNDGYNADELGNSTTYRSVNVQYAPVCQPLMGTADVETALKEAVFFQREVAKYANGNCTSESIECLLSDLMPKQCRMNVRMQAAFILTGCLFIKAIYMIVLNVRARHRTKHNCLTYGDVIVASVLDPSLKIKNECMLNSGDGWRQKVEHTCHKHCKDPVPSMTGDDIGHCQKCKKFNKSDKAADLPHPSIAIKYKRSLLSNLGSTAIVQMLTLMAISIVMISISIMIAVSMSGLTSDYKDNCPPRKGRYNEYDCTFSLSWYLKDQFGTWGGFSSSASLGALPSDSLASEFTAFAVSNGAQFLYSLLYLLLIYNLSLISMENEWGAWEEKRRRPRCTLVRGKQFEQSYFLQLPSRVLLPLMAYAALMHWLLGQAISTTETIFTDPEHKIEHSTYFVTYAAYPIFISTILMIAMTAVCWWAFTFTREGFIPQMYGSIRACCASTAELEDFAYEGIQWGDLGMGEKFRHAGFTSDEPAKILPAELYAGREKME
;
A
#
# COMPACT_ATOMS: atom_id res chain seq x y z
N MET A 1 -53.03 -27.07 -16.19
CA MET A 1 -54.28 -27.15 -16.96
C MET A 1 -54.54 -25.73 -17.44
N ALA A 2 -54.33 -25.27 -18.68
CA ALA A 2 -53.91 -25.83 -19.97
C ALA A 2 -53.13 -24.69 -20.69
N GLN A 3 -51.90 -24.90 -21.18
CA GLN A 3 -51.49 -25.41 -22.49
C GLN A 3 -51.54 -24.34 -23.60
N GLU A 4 -50.37 -23.83 -23.96
CA GLU A 4 -50.03 -23.59 -25.37
C GLU A 4 -48.57 -24.00 -25.59
N ILE A 5 -48.44 -25.11 -26.32
CA ILE A 5 -47.21 -25.64 -26.88
C ILE A 5 -47.06 -24.94 -28.23
N GLY A 6 -46.05 -24.09 -28.38
CA GLY A 6 -45.69 -23.42 -29.62
C GLY A 6 -44.32 -23.87 -30.09
N THR A 7 -44.33 -24.76 -31.10
CA THR A 7 -43.32 -24.98 -32.15
C THR A 7 -41.85 -25.15 -31.72
N ILE A 8 -41.43 -26.41 -31.77
CA ILE A 8 -40.05 -26.83 -32.00
C ILE A 8 -39.69 -26.42 -33.43
N ASP A 9 -38.88 -25.38 -33.60
CA ASP A 9 -38.17 -25.14 -34.85
C ASP A 9 -36.82 -25.86 -34.82
N ALA A 10 -36.64 -26.74 -35.79
CA ALA A 10 -35.40 -27.44 -36.06
C ALA A 10 -34.49 -26.53 -36.89
N ASN A 11 -33.69 -25.70 -36.21
CA ASN A 11 -32.39 -25.17 -36.64
C ASN A 11 -31.72 -24.54 -35.40
N GLY A 12 -30.43 -24.83 -35.20
CA GLY A 12 -29.76 -24.70 -33.90
C GLY A 12 -29.55 -23.28 -33.36
N LEU A 13 -29.34 -23.23 -32.03
CA LEU A 13 -28.74 -22.15 -31.23
C LEU A 13 -29.57 -20.87 -31.07
N ASP A 14 -30.72 -20.96 -30.39
CA ASP A 14 -31.37 -19.78 -29.82
C ASP A 14 -30.65 -19.33 -28.53
N PHE A 15 -30.18 -18.09 -28.52
CA PHE A 15 -29.49 -17.45 -27.40
C PHE A 15 -30.53 -16.75 -26.51
N ASP A 16 -30.92 -17.36 -25.38
CA ASP A 16 -31.97 -16.80 -24.50
C ASP A 16 -31.56 -15.48 -23.78
N GLY A 17 -30.41 -14.86 -24.10
CA GLY A 17 -30.06 -13.44 -23.86
C GLY A 17 -30.21 -12.84 -22.47
N LYS A 18 -30.69 -13.59 -21.47
CA LYS A 18 -31.12 -13.07 -20.18
C LYS A 18 -29.92 -12.85 -19.30
N PHE A 19 -29.76 -11.60 -18.85
CA PHE A 19 -28.82 -11.24 -17.79
C PHE A 19 -28.91 -12.22 -16.63
N ALA A 20 -27.76 -12.61 -16.07
CA ALA A 20 -27.73 -13.64 -15.03
C ALA A 20 -28.63 -13.26 -13.84
N HIS A 21 -29.71 -14.02 -13.64
CA HIS A 21 -30.64 -13.84 -12.52
C HIS A 21 -30.10 -14.50 -11.25
N GLY A 22 -30.09 -13.78 -10.12
CA GLY A 22 -29.80 -14.37 -8.81
C GLY A 22 -30.95 -15.19 -8.24
N LYS A 23 -30.89 -16.53 -8.28
CA LYS A 23 -31.83 -17.48 -7.62
C LYS A 23 -31.08 -18.69 -6.98
N PRO A 24 -31.64 -19.40 -5.97
CA PRO A 24 -31.09 -19.39 -4.60
C PRO A 24 -30.11 -20.53 -4.27
N GLY A 25 -29.20 -20.19 -3.35
CA GLY A 25 -28.23 -21.06 -2.69
C GLY A 25 -27.10 -20.20 -2.11
N LEU A 26 -26.49 -20.59 -0.99
CA LEU A 26 -25.31 -19.88 -0.46
C LEU A 26 -24.14 -19.98 -1.47
N TRP A 27 -24.07 -21.11 -2.21
CA TRP A 27 -22.99 -21.42 -3.17
C TRP A 27 -23.46 -22.02 -4.52
N TYR A 28 -24.66 -22.59 -4.60
CA TYR A 28 -25.18 -23.27 -5.81
C TYR A 28 -25.70 -22.25 -6.86
N LYS A 29 -25.39 -22.47 -8.15
CA LYS A 29 -25.81 -21.67 -9.34
C LYS A 29 -25.28 -20.22 -9.50
N GLN A 30 -24.38 -19.72 -8.65
CA GLN A 30 -23.82 -18.36 -8.75
C GLN A 30 -22.67 -18.22 -9.78
N MET A 31 -22.48 -17.01 -10.32
CA MET A 31 -21.31 -16.68 -11.14
C MET A 31 -20.04 -16.60 -10.29
N LEU A 32 -18.87 -16.82 -10.90
CA LEU A 32 -17.58 -16.69 -10.24
C LEU A 32 -17.42 -15.32 -9.55
N ALA A 33 -17.88 -14.24 -10.19
CA ALA A 33 -17.88 -12.89 -9.64
C ALA A 33 -18.62 -12.77 -8.29
N ASP A 34 -19.80 -13.39 -8.17
CA ASP A 34 -20.62 -13.29 -6.94
C ASP A 34 -19.98 -14.04 -5.78
N ARG A 35 -19.40 -15.21 -6.07
CA ARG A 35 -18.68 -16.01 -5.07
C ARG A 35 -17.46 -15.26 -4.56
N SER A 36 -16.65 -14.72 -5.48
CA SER A 36 -15.46 -13.95 -5.14
C SER A 36 -15.79 -12.72 -4.29
N LEU A 37 -16.78 -11.92 -4.68
CA LEU A 37 -17.16 -10.73 -3.91
C LEU A 37 -17.64 -11.04 -2.49
N ARG A 38 -18.39 -12.12 -2.31
CA ARG A 38 -18.82 -12.58 -0.98
C ARG A 38 -17.68 -13.14 -0.15
N SER A 39 -16.78 -13.92 -0.77
CA SER A 39 -15.57 -14.41 -0.09
C SER A 39 -14.69 -13.25 0.38
N MET A 40 -14.51 -12.20 -0.44
CA MET A 40 -13.79 -10.99 -0.08
C MET A 40 -14.46 -10.23 1.09
N ALA A 41 -15.79 -10.11 1.06
CA ALA A 41 -16.55 -9.47 2.14
C ALA A 41 -16.46 -10.27 3.45
N ALA A 42 -16.58 -11.60 3.37
CA ALA A 42 -16.48 -12.50 4.51
C ALA A 42 -15.08 -12.47 5.14
N PHE A 43 -14.02 -12.52 4.31
CA PHE A 43 -12.65 -12.41 4.77
C PHE A 43 -12.39 -11.08 5.50
N THR A 44 -12.84 -9.96 4.90
CA THR A 44 -12.70 -8.63 5.52
C THR A 44 -13.46 -8.55 6.85
N ALA A 45 -14.65 -9.16 6.94
CA ALA A 45 -15.43 -9.22 8.17
C ALA A 45 -14.75 -10.07 9.27
N VAL A 46 -14.16 -11.21 8.91
CA VAL A 46 -13.38 -12.03 9.86
C VAL A 46 -12.20 -11.24 10.42
N CYS A 47 -11.44 -10.55 9.58
CA CYS A 47 -10.34 -9.70 10.04
C CYS A 47 -10.84 -8.56 10.94
N ALA A 48 -11.99 -7.94 10.62
CA ALA A 48 -12.60 -6.91 11.47
C ALA A 48 -12.99 -7.45 12.86
N VAL A 49 -13.56 -8.66 12.92
CA VAL A 49 -13.94 -9.31 14.19
C VAL A 49 -12.71 -9.69 15.01
N ILE A 50 -11.66 -10.24 14.38
CA ILE A 50 -10.39 -10.53 15.06
C ILE A 50 -9.82 -9.26 15.70
N MET A 51 -9.79 -8.16 14.93
CA MET A 51 -9.32 -6.87 15.44
C MET A 51 -10.20 -6.33 16.58
N LEU A 52 -11.53 -6.51 16.50
CA LEU A 52 -12.42 -6.15 17.59
C LEU A 52 -12.09 -6.91 18.88
N ILE A 53 -11.87 -8.22 18.78
CA ILE A 53 -11.55 -9.07 19.93
C ILE A 53 -10.26 -8.59 20.59
N ILE A 54 -9.23 -8.28 19.78
CA ILE A 54 -7.97 -7.70 20.29
C ILE A 54 -8.25 -6.36 20.98
N THR A 55 -8.95 -5.43 20.34
CA THR A 55 -9.25 -4.12 20.93
C THR A 55 -10.03 -4.25 22.25
N LEU A 56 -11.04 -5.12 22.32
CA LEU A 56 -11.85 -5.33 23.53
C LEU A 56 -11.07 -6.03 24.64
N SER A 57 -10.11 -6.89 24.31
CA SER A 57 -9.29 -7.59 25.31
C SER A 57 -8.37 -6.62 26.08
N TYR A 58 -7.86 -5.58 25.41
CA TYR A 58 -6.90 -4.62 25.96
C TYR A 58 -7.54 -3.27 26.37
N ILE A 59 -8.87 -3.11 26.20
CA ILE A 59 -9.55 -1.84 26.52
C ILE A 59 -9.56 -1.55 28.02
N GLY A 60 -9.62 -2.60 28.86
CA GLY A 60 -9.55 -2.46 30.31
C GLY A 60 -8.21 -1.90 30.76
N ASP A 61 -7.12 -2.51 30.28
CA ASP A 61 -5.75 -2.06 30.57
C ASP A 61 -5.51 -0.62 30.07
N PHE A 62 -6.08 -0.28 28.91
CA PHE A 62 -6.03 1.08 28.39
C PHE A 62 -6.81 2.08 29.24
N ALA A 63 -8.00 1.72 29.74
CA ALA A 63 -8.81 2.61 30.56
C ALA A 63 -8.20 2.86 31.95
N HIS A 64 -7.49 1.88 32.50
CA HIS A 64 -6.84 1.95 33.80
C HIS A 64 -5.38 2.41 33.77
N ARG A 65 -4.85 2.76 32.59
CA ARG A 65 -3.46 3.22 32.46
C ARG A 65 -3.22 4.50 33.24
N LEU A 66 -2.08 4.56 33.92
CA LEU A 66 -1.67 5.73 34.69
C LEU A 66 -1.00 6.80 33.81
N ASN A 67 -0.28 6.38 32.76
CA ASN A 67 0.33 7.28 31.79
C ASN A 67 -0.62 7.56 30.62
N LEU A 68 -1.13 8.79 30.53
CA LEU A 68 -2.04 9.20 29.46
C LEU A 68 -1.32 9.62 28.16
N ASN A 69 0.01 9.79 28.20
CA ASN A 69 0.81 10.24 27.06
C ASN A 69 1.33 9.10 26.16
N THR A 70 1.03 7.85 26.53
CA THR A 70 1.31 6.65 25.72
C THR A 70 0.00 5.91 25.42
N THR A 71 -0.04 5.23 24.28
CA THR A 71 -1.15 4.34 23.91
C THR A 71 -0.79 2.87 23.91
N SER A 72 0.46 2.57 24.24
CA SER A 72 0.97 1.22 24.39
C SER A 72 0.45 0.60 25.68
N VAL A 73 -0.20 -0.54 25.58
CA VAL A 73 -0.60 -1.37 26.72
C VAL A 73 -0.10 -2.78 26.49
N GLY A 74 0.51 -3.38 27.50
CA GLY A 74 1.15 -4.67 27.31
C GLY A 74 0.33 -5.88 27.71
N GLY A 75 0.77 -7.06 27.23
CA GLY A 75 0.25 -8.37 27.63
C GLY A 75 0.66 -8.83 29.03
N LYS A 76 0.56 -10.13 29.33
CA LYS A 76 1.00 -10.73 30.61
C LYS A 76 2.51 -10.51 30.90
N ASP A 77 2.95 -10.83 32.12
CA ASP A 77 4.32 -10.68 32.63
C ASP A 77 5.42 -11.06 31.62
N GLY A 78 6.58 -10.39 31.71
CA GLY A 78 7.68 -10.50 30.75
C GLY A 78 8.12 -11.95 30.47
N GLU A 79 8.32 -12.28 29.19
CA GLU A 79 8.84 -13.57 28.72
C GLU A 79 10.23 -13.43 28.07
N SER A 80 10.83 -14.55 27.68
CA SER A 80 12.15 -14.52 27.03
C SER A 80 12.08 -13.83 25.66
N CYS A 81 13.04 -12.94 25.39
CA CYS A 81 13.08 -12.18 24.15
C CYS A 81 13.19 -13.07 22.89
N GLU A 82 13.82 -14.24 22.98
CA GLU A 82 13.91 -15.17 21.85
C GLU A 82 12.53 -15.76 21.47
N SER A 83 11.73 -16.16 22.46
CA SER A 83 10.38 -16.66 22.20
C SER A 83 9.47 -15.55 21.66
N MET A 84 9.61 -14.33 22.21
CA MET A 84 8.89 -13.15 21.76
C MET A 84 9.20 -12.83 20.29
N GLU A 85 10.47 -12.90 19.88
CA GLU A 85 10.89 -12.59 18.51
C GLU A 85 10.22 -13.51 17.50
N GLN A 86 10.20 -14.82 17.79
CA GLN A 86 9.56 -15.79 16.90
C GLN A 86 8.05 -15.52 16.73
N LYS A 87 7.36 -15.20 17.83
CA LYS A 87 5.94 -14.82 17.79
C LYS A 87 5.72 -13.53 17.00
N ASN A 88 6.55 -12.52 17.25
CA ASN A 88 6.47 -11.22 16.61
C ASN A 88 6.62 -11.34 15.08
N VAL A 89 7.66 -12.04 14.63
CA VAL A 89 7.90 -12.29 13.20
C VAL A 89 6.71 -13.00 12.55
N ALA A 90 6.16 -14.03 13.21
CA ALA A 90 5.01 -14.78 12.69
C ALA A 90 3.73 -13.93 12.60
N VAL A 91 3.45 -13.11 13.63
CA VAL A 91 2.29 -12.21 13.68
C VAL A 91 2.41 -11.15 12.58
N HIS A 92 3.57 -10.50 12.43
CA HIS A 92 3.77 -9.51 11.37
C HIS A 92 3.70 -10.12 9.96
N LEU A 93 4.18 -11.35 9.76
CA LEU A 93 4.02 -12.03 8.48
C LEU A 93 2.54 -12.25 8.15
N PHE A 94 1.75 -12.76 9.09
CA PHE A 94 0.31 -12.96 8.91
C PHE A 94 -0.41 -11.64 8.62
N ILE A 95 -0.10 -10.60 9.39
CA ILE A 95 -0.67 -9.26 9.22
C ILE A 95 -0.38 -8.71 7.83
N ASN A 96 0.87 -8.80 7.37
CA ASN A 96 1.24 -8.32 6.03
C ASN A 96 0.49 -9.06 4.92
N ILE A 97 0.30 -10.39 5.05
CA ILE A 97 -0.48 -11.19 4.10
C ILE A 97 -1.95 -10.76 4.11
N ALA A 98 -2.57 -10.69 5.30
CA ALA A 98 -3.98 -10.31 5.44
C ALA A 98 -4.22 -8.88 4.93
N ALA A 99 -3.33 -7.96 5.25
CA ALA A 99 -3.35 -6.59 4.78
C ALA A 99 -3.26 -6.51 3.23
N THR A 100 -2.29 -7.20 2.63
CA THR A 100 -2.16 -7.29 1.16
C THR A 100 -3.44 -7.82 0.51
N MET A 101 -4.07 -8.85 1.09
CA MET A 101 -5.32 -9.41 0.59
C MET A 101 -6.50 -8.43 0.71
N ILE A 102 -6.64 -7.73 1.84
CA ILE A 102 -7.70 -6.73 2.05
C ILE A 102 -7.52 -5.54 1.09
N LEU A 103 -6.29 -5.15 0.76
CA LEU A 103 -6.01 -4.15 -0.26
C LEU A 103 -6.50 -4.62 -1.64
N GLY A 104 -6.19 -5.87 -2.01
CA GLY A 104 -6.70 -6.49 -3.24
C GLY A 104 -8.24 -6.57 -3.30
N CYS A 105 -8.88 -6.88 -2.17
CA CYS A 105 -10.34 -6.83 -2.03
C CYS A 105 -10.85 -5.40 -2.29
N SER A 106 -10.23 -4.40 -1.67
CA SER A 106 -10.55 -2.98 -1.86
C SER A 106 -10.49 -2.56 -3.32
N ASN A 107 -9.37 -2.88 -3.98
CA ASN A 107 -9.14 -2.57 -5.39
C ASN A 107 -10.24 -3.16 -6.28
N THR A 108 -10.71 -4.37 -5.96
CA THR A 108 -11.78 -5.03 -6.71
C THR A 108 -13.14 -4.36 -6.50
N TYR A 109 -13.46 -3.91 -5.29
CA TYR A 109 -14.69 -3.13 -5.04
C TYR A 109 -14.61 -1.73 -5.64
N GLN A 110 -13.42 -1.14 -5.71
CA GLN A 110 -13.23 0.13 -6.42
C GLN A 110 -13.48 -0.04 -7.92
N GLN A 111 -13.05 -1.14 -8.54
CA GLN A 111 -13.40 -1.46 -9.94
C GLN A 111 -14.92 -1.57 -10.17
N LEU A 112 -15.66 -2.17 -9.23
CA LEU A 112 -17.13 -2.17 -9.28
C LEU A 112 -17.69 -0.74 -9.26
N VAL A 113 -17.12 0.14 -8.44
CA VAL A 113 -17.56 1.53 -8.33
C VAL A 113 -17.22 2.33 -9.59
N THR A 114 -16.05 2.12 -10.19
CA THR A 114 -15.61 2.81 -11.41
C THR A 114 -16.27 2.28 -12.68
N SER A 115 -16.73 1.02 -12.70
CA SER A 115 -17.34 0.37 -13.86
C SER A 115 -18.56 1.12 -14.41
N LEU A 116 -18.67 1.24 -15.72
CA LEU A 116 -19.85 1.81 -16.40
C LEU A 116 -21.00 0.82 -16.38
N LYS A 117 -22.25 1.32 -16.43
CA LYS A 117 -23.40 0.46 -16.68
C LYS A 117 -23.66 0.30 -18.17
N VAL A 118 -24.34 -0.79 -18.55
CA VAL A 118 -24.77 -1.08 -19.93
C VAL A 118 -25.57 0.08 -20.54
N ASP A 119 -26.54 0.63 -19.80
CA ASP A 119 -27.39 1.75 -20.25
C ASP A 119 -26.63 3.09 -20.38
N GLU A 120 -25.45 3.22 -19.76
CA GLU A 120 -24.62 4.42 -19.85
C GLU A 120 -23.70 4.41 -21.08
N ILE A 121 -23.44 3.25 -21.70
CA ILE A 121 -22.48 3.11 -22.82
C ILE A 121 -22.80 4.09 -23.95
N ARG A 122 -24.05 4.13 -24.42
CA ARG A 122 -24.49 5.01 -25.51
C ARG A 122 -24.26 6.50 -25.20
N TRP A 123 -24.53 6.90 -23.97
CA TRP A 123 -24.35 8.28 -23.53
C TRP A 123 -22.86 8.66 -23.46
N VAL A 124 -22.01 7.73 -23.00
CA VAL A 124 -20.56 7.95 -22.94
C VAL A 124 -19.96 8.05 -24.33
N LEU A 125 -20.33 7.14 -25.23
CA LEU A 125 -19.88 7.15 -26.62
C LEU A 125 -20.24 8.48 -27.30
N SER A 126 -21.50 8.92 -27.23
CA SER A 126 -21.91 10.16 -27.89
C SER A 126 -21.26 11.41 -27.28
N LYS A 127 -21.12 11.47 -25.95
CA LYS A 127 -20.64 12.68 -25.27
C LYS A 127 -19.11 12.77 -25.16
N ARG A 128 -18.43 11.64 -24.94
CA ARG A 128 -16.99 11.57 -24.68
C ARG A 128 -16.21 10.98 -25.86
N GLY A 129 -16.85 10.19 -26.72
CA GLY A 129 -16.23 9.48 -27.83
C GLY A 129 -15.70 8.11 -27.42
N ASP A 130 -15.14 7.99 -26.23
CA ASP A 130 -14.66 6.73 -25.67
C ASP A 130 -14.54 6.79 -24.13
N SER A 131 -14.41 5.62 -23.50
CA SER A 131 -14.09 5.44 -22.08
C SER A 131 -13.44 4.08 -21.84
N LYS A 132 -12.69 3.97 -20.73
CA LYS A 132 -12.06 2.72 -20.32
C LYS A 132 -13.01 1.87 -19.47
N VAL A 133 -13.14 0.59 -19.80
CA VAL A 133 -13.79 -0.47 -19.02
C VAL A 133 -12.72 -1.40 -18.40
N GLY A 134 -13.06 -2.16 -17.36
CA GLY A 134 -12.15 -3.17 -16.79
C GLY A 134 -10.93 -2.65 -16.04
N THR A 135 -10.93 -1.37 -15.64
CA THR A 135 -9.82 -0.73 -14.93
C THR A 135 -10.29 0.02 -13.67
N ASN A 136 -9.42 0.10 -12.65
CA ASN A 136 -9.66 0.92 -11.46
C ASN A 136 -9.17 2.37 -11.64
N SER A 137 -9.61 3.03 -12.71
CA SER A 137 -9.29 4.45 -12.87
C SER A 137 -10.36 5.30 -12.16
N PRO A 138 -10.01 6.12 -11.14
CA PRO A 138 -10.98 6.99 -10.47
C PRO A 138 -11.57 8.02 -11.44
N TRP A 139 -10.82 8.41 -12.47
CA TRP A 139 -11.27 9.34 -13.49
C TRP A 139 -12.46 8.80 -14.31
N SER A 140 -12.60 7.47 -14.42
CA SER A 140 -13.77 6.85 -15.06
C SER A 140 -15.08 7.16 -14.34
N ILE A 141 -15.05 7.53 -13.05
CA ILE A 141 -16.25 7.99 -12.32
C ILE A 141 -16.85 9.23 -12.96
N ASN A 142 -16.02 10.12 -13.52
CA ASN A 142 -16.49 11.33 -14.20
C ASN A 142 -17.21 11.05 -15.53
N HIS A 143 -17.05 9.83 -16.06
CA HIS A 143 -17.72 9.35 -17.26
C HIS A 143 -19.08 8.71 -16.99
N LYS A 144 -19.50 8.52 -15.73
CA LYS A 144 -20.86 8.05 -15.45
C LYS A 144 -21.90 9.10 -15.83
N ARG A 145 -23.12 8.68 -16.14
CA ARG A 145 -24.24 9.61 -16.38
C ARG A 145 -24.84 10.05 -15.05
N GLU A 146 -25.06 9.09 -14.16
CA GLU A 146 -25.73 9.30 -12.86
C GLU A 146 -24.92 8.73 -11.69
N GLY A 147 -25.22 9.18 -10.47
CA GLY A 147 -24.63 8.61 -9.26
C GLY A 147 -23.13 8.90 -9.05
N LYS A 148 -22.57 9.88 -9.75
CA LYS A 148 -21.14 10.29 -9.63
C LYS A 148 -20.73 10.58 -8.20
N THR A 149 -21.54 11.32 -7.46
CA THR A 149 -21.27 11.69 -6.07
C THR A 149 -21.20 10.46 -5.17
N LYS A 150 -22.17 9.55 -5.30
CA LYS A 150 -22.17 8.26 -4.58
C LYS A 150 -20.96 7.41 -4.94
N ALA A 151 -20.59 7.35 -6.22
CA ALA A 151 -19.42 6.61 -6.67
C ALA A 151 -18.11 7.22 -6.14
N TRP A 152 -17.95 8.54 -6.18
CA TRP A 152 -16.80 9.22 -5.58
C TRP A 152 -16.73 8.99 -4.07
N LEU A 153 -17.83 9.14 -3.35
CA LEU A 153 -17.87 8.87 -1.90
C LEU A 153 -17.53 7.40 -1.58
N ALA A 154 -18.06 6.45 -2.35
CA ALA A 154 -17.74 5.04 -2.19
C ALA A 154 -16.27 4.72 -2.48
N TRP A 155 -15.72 5.29 -3.56
CA TRP A 155 -14.32 5.10 -3.93
C TRP A 155 -13.39 5.73 -2.89
N LEU A 156 -13.72 6.94 -2.44
CA LEU A 156 -13.01 7.66 -1.37
C LEU A 156 -13.10 6.92 -0.03
N LEU A 157 -14.24 6.32 0.30
CA LEU A 157 -14.40 5.49 1.51
C LEU A 157 -13.54 4.24 1.42
N LEU A 158 -13.52 3.54 0.28
CA LEU A 158 -12.71 2.34 0.10
C LEU A 158 -11.21 2.65 0.12
N ILE A 159 -10.80 3.79 -0.44
CA ILE A 159 -9.40 4.20 -0.38
C ILE A 159 -9.04 4.70 1.02
N SER A 160 -9.86 5.52 1.70
CA SER A 160 -9.55 6.05 3.04
C SER A 160 -9.62 4.98 4.14
N THR A 161 -10.53 4.02 4.06
CA THR A 161 -10.50 2.83 4.93
C THR A 161 -9.37 1.86 4.59
N SER A 162 -8.60 2.17 3.55
CA SER A 162 -7.33 1.51 3.22
C SER A 162 -6.12 2.46 3.40
N LEU A 163 -6.35 3.78 3.59
CA LEU A 163 -5.45 4.93 3.72
C LEU A 163 -5.90 5.79 4.92
N VAL A 164 -5.35 5.57 6.11
CA VAL A 164 -5.60 6.48 7.23
C VAL A 164 -5.03 7.85 6.90
N SER A 165 -5.89 8.86 6.87
CA SER A 165 -5.50 10.26 7.02
C SER A 165 -5.46 10.56 8.51
N ASN A 166 -4.26 10.70 9.07
CA ASN A 166 -4.12 11.23 10.43
C ASN A 166 -4.04 12.75 10.31
N TYR A 167 -5.19 13.38 10.51
CA TYR A 167 -5.37 14.83 10.48
C TYR A 167 -4.96 15.44 11.83
N GLN A 168 -3.72 15.24 12.27
CA GLN A 168 -3.21 15.88 13.49
C GLN A 168 -1.79 16.38 13.26
N SER A 169 -1.70 17.66 12.87
CA SER A 169 -0.57 18.58 13.07
C SER A 169 0.80 18.19 12.52
N PHE A 170 1.05 18.57 11.27
CA PHE A 170 2.39 18.91 10.77
C PHE A 170 2.76 20.31 11.27
N GLN A 171 3.23 20.39 12.52
CA GLN A 171 4.21 21.40 12.91
C GLN A 171 5.49 20.60 13.10
N LEU A 172 6.29 20.46 12.05
CA LEU A 172 7.72 20.22 12.22
C LEU A 172 8.24 21.36 13.09
N PRO A 173 8.77 21.13 14.31
CA PRO A 173 9.83 21.98 14.76
C PRO A 173 11.00 21.66 13.82
N LEU A 174 11.39 22.62 12.99
CA LEU A 174 12.68 22.62 12.28
C LEU A 174 13.89 22.50 13.25
N ASP A 175 13.65 22.45 14.55
CA ASP A 175 14.63 22.41 15.63
C ASP A 175 14.84 21.02 16.25
N ALA A 176 14.13 19.97 15.79
CA ALA A 176 14.52 18.59 16.13
C ALA A 176 15.73 18.23 15.27
N THR A 177 16.91 18.61 15.73
CA THR A 177 18.20 18.15 15.20
C THR A 177 18.25 16.63 15.30
N PHE A 178 17.80 15.96 14.25
CA PHE A 178 18.24 14.61 13.91
C PHE A 178 19.75 14.74 13.67
N GLU A 179 20.55 14.45 14.69
CA GLU A 179 21.97 14.17 14.49
C GLU A 179 22.07 12.81 13.78
N LEU A 180 21.74 12.80 12.49
CA LEU A 180 22.18 11.74 11.61
C LEU A 180 23.71 11.74 11.65
N PRO A 181 24.37 10.57 11.77
CA PRO A 181 25.79 10.45 11.49
C PRO A 181 26.09 11.16 10.17
N SER A 182 27.22 11.85 10.08
CA SER A 182 27.61 12.68 8.92
C SER A 182 27.51 11.95 7.56
N GLU A 183 27.48 10.62 7.58
CA GLU A 183 27.35 9.72 6.45
C GLU A 183 25.91 9.55 5.89
N PHE A 184 24.85 9.87 6.66
CA PHE A 184 23.45 9.62 6.28
C PHE A 184 22.65 10.87 5.86
N ARG A 185 23.30 12.01 5.62
CA ARG A 185 22.63 13.24 5.12
C ARG A 185 22.19 13.09 3.66
N VAL A 186 21.14 12.33 3.39
CA VAL A 186 20.42 12.36 2.11
C VAL A 186 19.31 13.40 2.20
N SER A 187 19.58 14.60 1.68
CA SER A 187 18.55 15.60 1.43
C SER A 187 17.50 14.99 0.48
N MET A 188 16.30 14.68 1.01
CA MET A 188 15.12 14.37 0.20
C MET A 188 14.69 15.63 -0.56
N LEU A 189 15.37 15.92 -1.67
CA LEU A 189 15.05 16.97 -2.62
C LEU A 189 13.86 16.49 -3.47
N PHE A 190 12.64 16.67 -2.97
CA PHE A 190 11.44 16.59 -3.81
C PHE A 190 11.21 17.96 -4.48
N PRO A 191 11.22 18.05 -5.82
CA PRO A 191 10.89 19.30 -6.51
C PRO A 191 9.42 19.70 -6.29
N HIS A 192 9.22 21.02 -6.15
CA HIS A 192 8.02 21.71 -5.64
C HIS A 192 6.72 21.62 -6.48
N THR A 193 6.53 20.61 -7.31
CA THR A 193 5.37 20.52 -8.21
C THR A 193 4.65 19.18 -8.10
N THR A 194 3.81 19.01 -7.07
CA THR A 194 2.57 18.20 -7.09
C THR A 194 1.90 18.22 -5.72
N SER A 195 0.91 19.09 -5.54
CA SER A 195 0.10 19.21 -4.31
C SER A 195 -0.66 17.91 -3.95
N LEU A 196 -0.80 16.95 -4.88
CA LEU A 196 -1.40 15.64 -4.64
C LEU A 196 -0.47 14.64 -3.94
N LEU A 197 0.84 14.68 -4.21
CA LEU A 197 1.82 13.78 -3.57
C LEU A 197 2.03 14.15 -2.09
N PHE A 198 1.92 15.44 -1.77
CA PHE A 198 2.04 15.97 -0.41
C PHE A 198 0.85 15.61 0.49
N ILE A 199 -0.38 15.56 -0.06
CA ILE A 199 -1.55 15.07 0.66
C ILE A 199 -1.48 13.54 0.85
N GLN A 200 -0.83 12.82 -0.08
CA GLN A 200 -0.59 11.37 0.05
C GLN A 200 0.47 11.02 1.10
N LEU A 201 1.47 11.88 1.32
CA LEU A 201 2.48 11.72 2.38
C LEU A 201 1.89 11.84 3.81
N LEU A 202 0.73 12.48 3.97
CA LEU A 202 -0.01 12.60 5.23
C LEU A 202 -1.01 11.44 5.47
N THR A 203 -1.09 10.48 4.54
CA THR A 203 -1.99 9.33 4.65
C THR A 203 -1.22 8.00 4.69
N GLN A 204 -1.12 7.37 5.85
CA GLN A 204 -0.56 6.02 5.95
C GLN A 204 -1.65 4.97 5.68
N PRO A 205 -1.43 3.97 4.81
CA PRO A 205 -2.35 2.85 4.71
C PRO A 205 -2.73 2.22 6.05
N VAL A 206 -4.03 1.97 6.24
CA VAL A 206 -4.58 1.17 7.35
C VAL A 206 -3.84 -0.19 7.46
N HIS A 207 -3.35 -0.68 6.32
CA HIS A 207 -2.53 -1.87 6.18
C HIS A 207 -1.15 -1.81 6.82
N PHE A 208 -0.55 -0.62 6.99
CA PHE A 208 0.73 -0.46 7.68
C PHE A 208 0.61 -0.17 9.16
N LEU A 209 -0.48 0.48 9.56
CA LEU A 209 -0.80 0.58 10.99
C LEU A 209 -0.88 -0.80 11.64
N ALA A 210 -1.25 -1.84 10.89
CA ALA A 210 -1.25 -3.21 11.39
C ALA A 210 0.15 -3.70 11.83
N ASN A 211 1.24 -3.23 11.21
CA ASN A 211 2.62 -3.47 11.67
C ASN A 211 3.02 -2.60 12.86
N SER A 212 2.18 -1.64 13.23
CA SER A 212 2.38 -0.78 14.40
C SER A 212 1.38 -1.04 15.52
N VAL A 213 0.32 -1.85 15.28
CA VAL A 213 -0.67 -2.21 16.31
C VAL A 213 -0.04 -3.10 17.36
N ILE A 214 0.75 -4.09 16.95
CA ILE A 214 1.38 -5.06 17.84
C ILE A 214 2.88 -4.87 17.68
N GLY A 215 3.60 -4.65 18.78
CA GLY A 215 5.04 -4.43 18.76
C GLY A 215 5.72 -4.96 20.02
N PRO A 216 6.95 -5.49 19.91
CA PRO A 216 7.70 -5.97 21.05
C PRO A 216 8.25 -4.77 21.82
N SER A 217 8.28 -4.89 23.14
CA SER A 217 8.81 -3.88 24.03
C SER A 217 9.84 -4.51 24.96
N PHE A 218 11.01 -3.88 25.06
CA PHE A 218 12.01 -4.22 26.07
C PHE A 218 11.55 -3.69 27.41
N TYR A 219 11.62 -4.51 28.45
CA TYR A 219 11.23 -4.08 29.78
C TYR A 219 12.45 -3.96 30.69
N ILE A 220 12.70 -2.76 31.18
CA ILE A 220 13.78 -2.47 32.13
C ILE A 220 13.19 -2.46 33.54
N HIS A 221 13.61 -3.44 34.34
CA HIS A 221 13.35 -3.50 35.77
C HIS A 221 14.28 -2.58 36.53
N MET A 222 13.71 -1.90 37.51
CA MET A 222 14.47 -1.23 38.56
C MET A 222 15.04 -2.26 39.57
N PRO A 223 16.18 -1.98 40.20
CA PRO A 223 16.72 -2.81 41.27
C PRO A 223 15.75 -2.90 42.44
N SER A 224 15.45 -4.11 42.90
CA SER A 224 14.55 -4.37 44.02
C SER A 224 15.22 -4.27 45.38
N GLU A 225 16.54 -4.48 45.41
CA GLU A 225 17.33 -4.47 46.64
C GLU A 225 18.33 -3.31 46.63
N VAL A 226 18.21 -2.40 47.60
CA VAL A 226 19.14 -1.28 47.81
C VAL A 226 19.98 -1.59 49.05
N THR A 227 21.30 -1.68 48.89
CA THR A 227 22.26 -1.84 49.99
C THR A 227 23.15 -0.62 50.11
N TYR A 228 23.69 -0.38 51.30
CA TYR A 228 24.51 0.79 51.58
C TYR A 228 25.91 0.38 52.05
N THR A 229 26.96 0.97 51.47
CA THR A 229 28.34 0.74 51.89
C THR A 229 29.04 2.06 52.16
N PHE A 230 29.72 2.17 53.30
CA PHE A 230 30.51 3.35 53.62
C PHE A 230 31.83 3.37 52.82
N LYS A 231 32.18 4.50 52.18
CA LYS A 231 33.45 4.67 51.47
C LYS A 231 34.04 6.07 51.71
N ASN A 232 35.28 6.11 52.16
CA ASN A 232 35.94 7.35 52.55
C ASN A 232 36.58 8.01 51.31
N GLY A 233 35.85 8.92 50.65
CA GLY A 233 36.34 9.70 49.50
C GLY A 233 35.84 9.22 48.13
N THR A 234 34.52 9.10 47.96
CA THR A 234 33.87 8.92 46.65
C THR A 234 33.93 10.23 45.87
N LYS A 235 34.62 10.22 44.73
CA LYS A 235 34.37 11.15 43.63
C LYS A 235 33.82 10.31 42.49
N SER A 236 32.52 10.42 42.26
CA SER A 236 31.93 9.89 41.03
C SER A 236 32.23 10.89 39.90
N ASP A 237 33.02 10.47 38.91
CA ASP A 237 33.26 11.23 37.67
C ASP A 237 32.16 10.98 36.62
N SER A 238 31.02 10.39 37.01
CA SER A 238 29.93 10.03 36.11
C SER A 238 29.16 11.28 35.64
N TYR A 239 29.29 11.60 34.35
CA TYR A 239 28.51 12.63 33.67
C TYR A 239 27.70 11.97 32.54
N PRO A 240 26.37 12.17 32.49
CA PRO A 240 25.54 13.02 33.36
C PRO A 240 25.28 12.41 34.76
N PRO A 241 24.84 13.22 35.75
CA PRO A 241 24.60 12.77 37.12
C PRO A 241 23.46 11.74 37.23
N ASP A 242 23.78 10.56 37.78
CA ASP A 242 22.83 9.44 37.96
C ASP A 242 21.70 9.78 38.95
N ALA A 243 20.52 10.11 38.41
CA ALA A 243 19.33 10.42 39.18
C ALA A 243 18.79 9.21 39.97
N GLY A 244 18.98 7.99 39.44
CA GLY A 244 18.62 6.75 40.12
C GLY A 244 19.47 6.52 41.37
N CYS A 245 20.75 6.87 41.29
CA CYS A 245 21.64 6.77 42.44
C CYS A 245 21.28 7.76 43.56
N TRP A 246 20.92 9.00 43.19
CA TRP A 246 20.49 10.01 44.18
C TRP A 246 19.20 9.60 44.90
N THR A 247 18.22 9.09 44.14
CA THR A 247 16.95 8.61 44.70
C THR A 247 17.14 7.35 45.56
N ALA A 248 18.06 6.45 45.20
CA ALA A 248 18.40 5.29 46.02
C ALA A 248 18.97 5.69 47.40
N LEU A 249 19.75 6.77 47.47
CA LEU A 249 20.20 7.32 48.76
C LEU A 249 19.03 7.96 49.54
N ARG A 250 18.29 8.89 48.91
CA ARG A 250 17.32 9.75 49.61
C ARG A 250 16.02 9.04 50.01
N ALA A 251 15.55 8.13 49.15
CA ALA A 251 14.23 7.52 49.22
C ALA A 251 14.26 5.98 49.33
N ASN A 252 15.46 5.36 49.42
CA ASN A 252 15.62 3.90 49.45
C ASN A 252 14.99 3.18 48.25
N ALA A 253 14.93 3.85 47.09
CA ALA A 253 14.40 3.34 45.84
C ALA A 253 15.21 3.91 44.67
N TYR A 254 15.71 3.04 43.79
CA TYR A 254 16.45 3.45 42.60
C TYR A 254 15.48 3.76 41.46
N VAL A 255 15.20 5.05 41.25
CA VAL A 255 14.18 5.51 40.29
C VAL A 255 14.82 5.79 38.93
N LEU A 256 14.29 5.17 37.87
CA LEU A 256 14.75 5.42 36.51
C LEU A 256 14.28 6.81 36.03
N PRO A 257 15.17 7.69 35.55
CA PRO A 257 14.81 9.02 35.07
C PRO A 257 14.01 8.97 33.76
N LYS A 258 13.17 9.98 33.52
CA LYS A 258 12.39 10.12 32.26
C LYS A 258 13.27 10.20 31.01
N ASN A 259 14.46 10.79 31.14
CA ASN A 259 15.47 10.80 30.09
C ASN A 259 16.47 9.69 30.37
N LEU A 260 16.43 8.63 29.55
CA LEU A 260 17.28 7.45 29.69
C LEU A 260 18.78 7.78 29.59
N LYS A 261 19.16 8.91 28.96
CA LYS A 261 20.55 9.41 28.93
C LYS A 261 21.11 9.76 30.32
N LEU A 262 20.25 9.98 31.31
CA LEU A 262 20.64 10.30 32.69
C LEU A 262 20.85 9.04 33.55
N LEU A 263 20.70 7.84 32.98
CA LEU A 263 21.00 6.59 33.66
C LEU A 263 22.50 6.34 33.69
N ASN A 264 22.93 5.56 34.68
CA ASN A 264 24.27 5.02 34.73
C ASN A 264 24.61 4.28 33.42
N ASP A 265 25.80 4.50 32.89
CA ASP A 265 26.32 3.82 31.69
C ASP A 265 26.16 2.30 31.76
N GLY A 266 26.22 1.72 32.96
CA GLY A 266 26.01 0.29 33.20
C GLY A 266 24.65 -0.26 32.75
N TYR A 267 23.63 0.59 32.57
CA TYR A 267 22.33 0.18 32.01
C TYR A 267 22.34 0.04 30.48
N ASN A 268 23.32 0.61 29.77
CA ASN A 268 23.34 0.70 28.30
C ASN A 268 22.00 1.17 27.72
N ALA A 269 21.39 2.19 28.33
CA ALA A 269 20.02 2.60 28.02
C ALA A 269 19.86 3.28 26.65
N ASP A 270 20.97 3.77 26.08
CA ASP A 270 21.03 4.39 24.76
C ASP A 270 21.19 3.36 23.63
N GLU A 271 21.66 2.15 23.94
CA GLU A 271 21.84 1.06 22.98
C GLU A 271 20.62 0.13 22.96
N LEU A 272 19.97 0.07 21.79
CA LEU A 272 18.78 -0.76 21.59
C LEU A 272 19.05 -2.22 21.94
N GLY A 273 18.24 -2.77 22.85
CA GLY A 273 18.29 -4.18 23.20
C GLY A 273 19.52 -4.61 23.99
N ASN A 274 20.41 -3.68 24.33
CA ASN A 274 21.50 -3.90 25.28
C ASN A 274 21.16 -3.44 26.71
N SER A 275 19.95 -2.92 26.90
CA SER A 275 19.44 -2.50 28.20
C SER A 275 19.52 -3.65 29.22
N THR A 276 20.35 -3.48 30.24
CA THR A 276 20.56 -4.46 31.30
C THR A 276 19.61 -4.19 32.45
N THR A 277 19.22 -5.26 33.15
CA THR A 277 18.42 -5.15 34.38
C THR A 277 19.22 -5.75 35.51
N TYR A 278 19.17 -5.11 36.67
CA TYR A 278 19.94 -5.49 37.85
C TYR A 278 18.99 -5.77 38.99
N ARG A 279 19.29 -6.79 39.81
CA ARG A 279 18.48 -7.09 41.00
C ARG A 279 18.83 -6.18 42.16
N SER A 280 20.12 -5.89 42.33
CA SER A 280 20.64 -5.18 43.50
C SER A 280 21.46 -3.95 43.11
N VAL A 281 21.37 -2.90 43.91
CA VAL A 281 22.20 -1.70 43.80
C VAL A 281 22.85 -1.41 45.14
N ASN A 282 24.17 -1.26 45.13
CA ASN A 282 24.95 -0.88 46.30
C ASN A 282 25.34 0.59 46.23
N VAL A 283 24.74 1.40 47.09
CA VAL A 283 24.99 2.84 47.22
C VAL A 283 26.20 3.06 48.12
N GLN A 284 27.32 3.46 47.53
CA GLN A 284 28.52 3.87 48.25
C GLN A 284 28.46 5.36 48.57
N TYR A 285 28.52 5.73 49.84
CA TYR A 285 28.30 7.12 50.27
C TYR A 285 29.43 7.67 51.14
N ALA A 286 29.67 8.98 51.02
CA ALA A 286 30.56 9.75 51.88
C ALA A 286 29.90 10.08 53.25
N PRO A 287 30.69 10.30 54.32
CA PRO A 287 30.16 10.57 55.68
C PRO A 287 29.18 11.76 55.75
N VAL A 288 29.36 12.75 54.87
CA VAL A 288 28.51 13.95 54.78
C VAL A 288 27.07 13.62 54.35
N CYS A 289 26.87 12.50 53.66
CA CYS A 289 25.58 12.06 53.12
C CYS A 289 24.81 11.12 54.03
N GLN A 290 25.44 10.57 55.08
CA GLN A 290 24.81 9.66 56.04
C GLN A 290 23.48 10.17 56.67
N PRO A 291 23.35 11.44 57.10
CA PRO A 291 22.10 11.92 57.71
C PRO A 291 20.95 12.10 56.70
N LEU A 292 21.22 12.02 55.40
CA LEU A 292 20.23 12.21 54.34
C LEU A 292 19.67 10.89 53.79
N MET A 293 20.18 9.75 54.27
CA MET A 293 19.75 8.43 53.82
C MET A 293 18.31 8.13 54.23
N GLY A 294 17.45 7.85 53.25
CA GLY A 294 16.05 7.46 53.49
C GLY A 294 15.18 8.54 54.18
N THR A 295 15.58 9.81 54.17
CA THR A 295 14.85 10.89 54.85
C THR A 295 13.89 11.67 53.95
N ALA A 296 13.78 11.34 52.66
CA ALA A 296 12.86 11.98 51.73
C ALA A 296 12.09 10.95 50.89
N ASP A 297 11.00 11.40 50.28
CA ASP A 297 10.31 10.67 49.21
C ASP A 297 11.00 10.89 47.85
N VAL A 298 10.60 10.12 46.85
CA VAL A 298 11.18 10.18 45.50
C VAL A 298 10.96 11.56 44.88
N GLU A 299 9.77 12.14 45.03
CA GLU A 299 9.44 13.46 44.47
C GLU A 299 10.32 14.58 45.05
N THR A 300 10.57 14.59 46.37
CA THR A 300 11.46 15.58 46.99
C THR A 300 12.90 15.37 46.55
N ALA A 301 13.37 14.12 46.45
CA ALA A 301 14.71 13.81 45.98
C ALA A 301 14.97 14.29 44.54
N LEU A 302 14.01 14.14 43.64
CA LEU A 302 14.14 14.60 42.25
C LEU A 302 14.09 16.14 42.11
N LYS A 303 13.44 16.85 43.05
CA LYS A 303 13.40 18.33 43.08
C LYS A 303 14.72 18.96 43.56
N GLU A 304 15.63 18.17 44.16
CA GLU A 304 16.97 18.61 44.58
C GLU A 304 17.97 18.73 43.41
N ALA A 305 17.47 18.71 42.16
CA ALA A 305 18.25 18.92 40.94
C ALA A 305 18.74 20.38 40.81
N VAL A 306 20.05 20.53 40.60
CA VAL A 306 20.71 21.81 40.31
C VAL A 306 20.92 21.90 38.80
N PHE A 307 20.35 22.94 38.18
CA PHE A 307 20.38 23.11 36.72
C PHE A 307 21.50 24.06 36.27
N PHE A 308 22.15 23.72 35.15
CA PHE A 308 23.07 24.59 34.42
C PHE A 308 22.67 24.59 32.94
N GLN A 309 22.47 25.77 32.33
CA GLN A 309 22.05 25.91 30.92
C GLN A 309 20.85 25.04 30.49
N ARG A 310 19.88 24.81 31.39
CA ARG A 310 18.68 23.95 31.22
C ARG A 310 18.91 22.43 31.29
N GLU A 311 20.13 21.98 31.57
CA GLU A 311 20.44 20.58 31.86
C GLU A 311 20.70 20.37 33.37
N VAL A 312 20.51 19.14 33.86
CA VAL A 312 20.77 18.80 35.26
C VAL A 312 22.28 18.66 35.45
N ALA A 313 22.88 19.57 36.19
CA ALA A 313 24.31 19.57 36.46
C ALA A 313 24.68 18.60 37.59
N LYS A 314 23.87 18.55 38.66
CA LYS A 314 24.01 17.63 39.79
C LYS A 314 22.79 17.63 40.69
N TYR A 315 22.70 16.66 41.60
CA TYR A 315 21.77 16.71 42.73
C TYR A 315 22.52 17.10 44.00
N ALA A 316 21.93 17.95 44.83
CA ALA A 316 22.57 18.40 46.07
C ALA A 316 21.57 18.79 47.15
N ASN A 317 21.88 18.39 48.39
CA ASN A 317 21.22 18.89 49.59
C ASN A 317 22.27 19.21 50.66
N GLY A 318 22.47 20.51 50.92
CA GLY A 318 23.54 21.00 51.78
C GLY A 318 24.93 20.65 51.23
N ASN A 319 25.75 19.97 52.05
CA ASN A 319 27.12 19.58 51.68
C ASN A 319 27.21 18.19 51.01
N CYS A 320 26.09 17.45 50.92
CA CYS A 320 26.03 16.19 50.20
C CYS A 320 25.61 16.44 48.75
N THR A 321 26.40 15.95 47.81
CA THR A 321 26.16 16.06 46.36
C THR A 321 26.13 14.69 45.70
N SER A 322 25.54 14.58 44.51
CA SER A 322 25.57 13.36 43.70
C SER A 322 26.98 12.88 43.36
N GLU A 323 27.96 13.79 43.35
CA GLU A 323 29.39 13.46 43.18
C GLU A 323 29.98 12.71 44.40
N SER A 324 29.36 12.86 45.57
CA SER A 324 29.78 12.25 46.84
C SER A 324 29.22 10.83 47.04
N ILE A 325 28.54 10.29 46.02
CA ILE A 325 27.85 9.00 46.06
C ILE A 325 28.19 8.23 44.78
N GLU A 326 28.35 6.92 44.88
CA GLU A 326 28.64 6.02 43.75
C GLU A 326 27.76 4.78 43.86
N CYS A 327 26.97 4.46 42.82
CA CYS A 327 26.12 3.28 42.82
C CYS A 327 26.73 2.16 41.99
N LEU A 328 26.99 1.02 42.64
CA LEU A 328 27.44 -0.20 41.99
C LEU A 328 26.24 -1.11 41.77
N LEU A 329 25.88 -1.32 40.50
CA LEU A 329 24.84 -2.25 40.08
C LEU A 329 25.38 -3.67 40.10
N SER A 330 24.63 -4.62 40.65
CA SER A 330 25.04 -6.03 40.81
C SER A 330 23.90 -6.97 40.47
N ASP A 331 24.23 -8.27 40.28
CA ASP A 331 23.28 -9.32 39.94
C ASP A 331 22.48 -9.06 38.66
N LEU A 332 23.14 -9.19 37.50
CA LEU A 332 22.49 -9.07 36.19
C LEU A 332 21.34 -10.07 36.06
N MET A 333 20.16 -9.55 35.70
CA MET A 333 18.97 -10.32 35.40
C MET A 333 18.83 -10.57 33.89
N PRO A 334 18.19 -11.69 33.49
CA PRO A 334 17.94 -11.97 32.08
C PRO A 334 17.01 -10.91 31.47
N LYS A 335 17.29 -10.53 30.23
CA LYS A 335 16.47 -9.58 29.46
C LYS A 335 15.04 -10.08 29.35
N GLN A 336 14.08 -9.24 29.71
CA GLN A 336 12.65 -9.53 29.61
C GLN A 336 12.02 -8.71 28.49
N CYS A 337 11.16 -9.37 27.72
CA CYS A 337 10.43 -8.75 26.63
C CYS A 337 8.93 -9.00 26.79
N ARG A 338 8.13 -8.02 26.37
CA ARG A 338 6.66 -8.06 26.44
C ARG A 338 6.08 -7.69 25.08
N MET A 339 4.97 -8.31 24.73
CA MET A 339 4.20 -7.96 23.54
C MET A 339 3.23 -6.84 23.93
N ASN A 340 3.30 -5.71 23.24
CA ASN A 340 2.41 -4.60 23.51
C ASN A 340 1.47 -4.31 22.33
N VAL A 341 0.27 -3.86 22.68
CA VAL A 341 -0.76 -3.41 21.75
C VAL A 341 -0.86 -1.90 21.85
N ARG A 342 -0.71 -1.23 20.72
CA ARG A 342 -0.83 0.22 20.60
C ARG A 342 -2.28 0.58 20.27
N MET A 343 -3.00 1.05 21.29
CA MET A 343 -4.46 1.11 21.25
C MET A 343 -4.99 2.13 20.26
N GLN A 344 -4.28 3.23 20.00
CA GLN A 344 -4.68 4.20 18.97
C GLN A 344 -4.72 3.57 17.57
N ALA A 345 -3.67 2.82 17.20
CA ALA A 345 -3.61 2.12 15.93
C ALA A 345 -4.68 1.02 15.89
N ALA A 346 -4.92 0.32 17.00
CA ALA A 346 -5.96 -0.69 17.13
C ALA A 346 -7.37 -0.12 16.90
N PHE A 347 -7.73 1.02 17.54
CA PHE A 347 -9.04 1.65 17.37
C PHE A 347 -9.28 2.09 15.92
N ILE A 348 -8.28 2.74 15.31
CA ILE A 348 -8.37 3.20 13.93
C ILE A 348 -8.51 2.01 12.97
N LEU A 349 -7.67 0.98 13.14
CA LEU A 349 -7.70 -0.22 12.31
C LEU A 349 -9.04 -0.95 12.43
N THR A 350 -9.53 -1.15 13.65
CA THR A 350 -10.84 -1.76 13.93
C THR A 350 -11.96 -0.97 13.25
N GLY A 351 -12.03 0.34 13.46
CA GLY A 351 -13.05 1.21 12.85
C GLY A 351 -13.04 1.15 11.31
N CYS A 352 -11.87 1.27 10.69
CA CYS A 352 -11.71 1.19 9.24
C CYS A 352 -12.14 -0.16 8.68
N LEU A 353 -11.75 -1.28 9.32
CA LEU A 353 -12.12 -2.62 8.88
C LEU A 353 -13.63 -2.86 9.02
N PHE A 354 -14.27 -2.37 10.08
CA PHE A 354 -15.73 -2.48 10.23
C PHE A 354 -16.49 -1.68 9.18
N ILE A 355 -16.14 -0.41 8.98
CA ILE A 355 -16.78 0.44 7.96
C ILE A 355 -16.69 -0.26 6.59
N LYS A 356 -15.53 -0.81 6.26
CA LYS A 356 -15.27 -1.51 5.02
C LYS A 356 -16.04 -2.83 4.91
N ALA A 357 -16.03 -3.66 5.95
CA ALA A 357 -16.78 -4.90 5.99
C ALA A 357 -18.29 -4.66 5.85
N ILE A 358 -18.84 -3.70 6.60
CA ILE A 358 -20.26 -3.30 6.51
C ILE A 358 -20.58 -2.83 5.09
N TYR A 359 -19.76 -1.96 4.50
CA TYR A 359 -19.97 -1.49 3.14
C TYR A 359 -19.99 -2.65 2.13
N MET A 360 -19.01 -3.56 2.18
CA MET A 360 -18.94 -4.73 1.30
C MET A 360 -20.14 -5.66 1.49
N ILE A 361 -20.56 -5.93 2.73
CA ILE A 361 -21.73 -6.76 3.04
C ILE A 361 -23.01 -6.11 2.51
N VAL A 362 -23.23 -4.83 2.80
CA VAL A 362 -24.42 -4.08 2.35
C VAL A 362 -24.51 -4.08 0.83
N LEU A 363 -23.39 -3.91 0.11
CA LEU A 363 -23.36 -4.01 -1.35
C LEU A 363 -23.78 -5.40 -1.84
N ASN A 364 -23.21 -6.48 -1.27
CA ASN A 364 -23.56 -7.85 -1.67
C ASN A 364 -25.02 -8.19 -1.38
N VAL A 365 -25.54 -7.76 -0.23
CA VAL A 365 -26.95 -7.99 0.16
C VAL A 365 -27.88 -7.25 -0.80
N ARG A 366 -27.58 -5.97 -1.11
CA ARG A 366 -28.38 -5.18 -2.07
C ARG A 366 -28.32 -5.74 -3.50
N ALA A 367 -27.23 -6.40 -3.86
CA ALA A 367 -27.06 -7.00 -5.19
C ALA A 367 -27.73 -8.39 -5.34
N ARG A 368 -28.08 -9.08 -4.24
CA ARG A 368 -28.48 -10.50 -4.22
C ARG A 368 -29.68 -10.87 -5.11
N HIS A 369 -30.52 -9.89 -5.45
CA HIS A 369 -31.76 -10.09 -6.22
C HIS A 369 -31.91 -9.12 -7.40
N ARG A 370 -30.84 -8.40 -7.76
CA ARG A 370 -30.86 -7.45 -8.88
C ARG A 370 -30.17 -8.04 -10.09
N THR A 371 -30.67 -7.68 -11.27
CA THR A 371 -29.98 -7.93 -12.54
C THR A 371 -28.67 -7.16 -12.57
N LYS A 372 -27.63 -7.80 -13.10
CA LYS A 372 -26.32 -7.17 -13.25
C LYS A 372 -26.33 -6.27 -14.47
N HIS A 373 -25.87 -5.04 -14.28
CA HIS A 373 -25.77 -4.05 -15.37
C HIS A 373 -24.39 -3.39 -15.43
N ASN A 374 -23.48 -3.69 -14.51
CA ASN A 374 -22.15 -3.09 -14.45
C ASN A 374 -21.19 -3.87 -15.36
N CYS A 375 -20.52 -3.18 -16.29
CA CYS A 375 -19.55 -3.76 -17.20
C CYS A 375 -18.17 -3.84 -16.50
N LEU A 376 -17.82 -5.01 -15.99
CA LEU A 376 -16.56 -5.24 -15.27
C LEU A 376 -15.45 -5.71 -16.20
N THR A 377 -15.78 -6.37 -17.30
CA THR A 377 -14.84 -6.74 -18.35
C THR A 377 -15.22 -6.07 -19.67
N TYR A 378 -14.28 -5.98 -20.61
CA TYR A 378 -14.61 -5.55 -21.97
C TYR A 378 -15.52 -6.57 -22.69
N GLY A 379 -15.51 -7.85 -22.29
CA GLY A 379 -16.46 -8.84 -22.79
C GLY A 379 -17.91 -8.53 -22.39
N ASP A 380 -18.13 -7.87 -21.25
CA ASP A 380 -19.46 -7.36 -20.88
C ASP A 380 -19.96 -6.29 -21.87
N VAL A 381 -19.05 -5.48 -22.42
CA VAL A 381 -19.36 -4.46 -23.44
C VAL A 381 -19.63 -5.11 -24.80
N ILE A 382 -18.85 -6.13 -25.18
CA ILE A 382 -19.09 -6.91 -26.40
C ILE A 382 -20.50 -7.54 -26.35
N VAL A 383 -20.85 -8.20 -25.24
CA VAL A 383 -22.19 -8.80 -25.08
C VAL A 383 -23.29 -7.73 -25.09
N ALA A 384 -23.09 -6.62 -24.40
CA ALA A 384 -24.05 -5.51 -24.40
C ALA A 384 -24.27 -4.96 -25.82
N SER A 385 -23.20 -4.83 -26.61
CA SER A 385 -23.26 -4.32 -27.98
C SER A 385 -23.95 -5.27 -28.96
N VAL A 386 -23.79 -6.59 -28.78
CA VAL A 386 -24.52 -7.59 -29.58
C VAL A 386 -26.01 -7.59 -29.23
N LEU A 387 -26.35 -7.49 -27.94
CA LEU A 387 -27.74 -7.50 -27.46
C LEU A 387 -28.52 -6.23 -27.77
N ASP A 388 -27.86 -5.06 -27.81
CA ASP A 388 -28.47 -3.78 -28.17
C ASP A 388 -27.85 -3.28 -29.49
N PRO A 389 -28.51 -3.51 -30.64
CA PRO A 389 -28.03 -3.07 -31.94
C PRO A 389 -27.75 -1.57 -32.05
N SER A 390 -28.31 -0.75 -31.14
CA SER A 390 -28.08 0.69 -31.12
C SER A 390 -26.73 1.11 -30.52
N LEU A 391 -26.01 0.17 -29.91
CA LEU A 391 -24.64 0.35 -29.43
C LEU A 391 -23.59 0.00 -30.50
N LYS A 392 -23.97 -0.70 -31.56
CA LYS A 392 -23.08 -1.06 -32.66
C LYS A 392 -22.71 0.18 -33.47
N ILE A 393 -21.42 0.38 -33.67
CA ILE A 393 -20.89 1.45 -34.52
C ILE A 393 -20.50 0.80 -35.85
N LYS A 394 -21.24 1.11 -36.92
CA LYS A 394 -21.19 0.33 -38.16
C LYS A 394 -20.22 0.89 -39.18
N ASN A 395 -19.97 2.20 -39.18
CA ASN A 395 -19.25 2.95 -40.22
C ASN A 395 -17.78 3.25 -39.88
N GLU A 396 -17.29 2.79 -38.73
CA GLU A 396 -15.88 2.93 -38.34
C GLU A 396 -15.00 1.80 -38.86
N CYS A 397 -13.76 2.15 -39.21
CA CYS A 397 -12.75 1.14 -39.54
C CYS A 397 -12.12 0.58 -38.27
N MET A 398 -12.08 -0.75 -38.19
CA MET A 398 -11.45 -1.48 -37.11
C MET A 398 -10.05 -1.94 -37.50
N LEU A 399 -9.20 -1.00 -37.94
CA LEU A 399 -7.79 -1.27 -38.23
C LEU A 399 -6.89 -0.24 -37.56
N ASN A 400 -5.61 -0.60 -37.40
CA ASN A 400 -4.61 0.14 -36.62
C ASN A 400 -4.13 1.48 -37.24
N SER A 401 -4.97 2.18 -38.01
CA SER A 401 -4.59 3.45 -38.67
C SER A 401 -5.18 4.67 -37.97
N GLY A 402 -4.53 5.07 -36.87
CA GLY A 402 -4.71 6.38 -36.25
C GLY A 402 -6.01 6.55 -35.47
N ASP A 403 -5.89 7.05 -34.24
CA ASP A 403 -7.02 7.37 -33.36
C ASP A 403 -7.80 8.58 -33.92
N GLY A 404 -8.67 8.33 -34.90
CA GLY A 404 -9.50 9.35 -35.52
C GLY A 404 -10.91 8.85 -35.65
N TRP A 405 -11.84 9.47 -34.94
CA TRP A 405 -13.26 9.33 -35.22
C TRP A 405 -13.80 10.61 -35.82
N ARG A 406 -14.78 10.48 -36.71
CA ARG A 406 -15.52 11.63 -37.25
C ARG A 406 -16.61 12.02 -36.27
N GLN A 407 -16.66 13.30 -35.94
CA GLN A 407 -17.67 13.87 -35.06
C GLN A 407 -18.76 14.51 -35.92
N LYS A 408 -20.03 14.19 -35.68
CA LYS A 408 -21.14 14.94 -36.27
C LYS A 408 -21.37 16.20 -35.44
N VAL A 409 -21.36 17.36 -36.07
CA VAL A 409 -21.65 18.64 -35.41
C VAL A 409 -22.98 19.19 -35.94
N GLU A 410 -24.01 19.12 -35.12
CA GLU A 410 -25.26 19.84 -35.36
C GLU A 410 -25.12 21.26 -34.83
N HIS A 411 -25.00 22.21 -35.75
CA HIS A 411 -24.82 23.63 -35.49
C HIS A 411 -26.17 24.38 -35.55
N THR A 412 -26.42 25.28 -34.60
CA THR A 412 -27.65 26.11 -34.55
C THR A 412 -27.41 27.62 -34.66
N CYS A 413 -26.19 28.08 -35.01
CA CYS A 413 -25.82 29.50 -34.95
C CYS A 413 -26.02 30.24 -36.30
N HIS A 414 -27.17 30.88 -36.48
CA HIS A 414 -27.39 31.76 -37.65
C HIS A 414 -26.92 33.22 -37.42
N LYS A 415 -26.63 33.63 -36.17
CA LYS A 415 -26.36 35.06 -35.84
C LYS A 415 -24.89 35.46 -35.90
N HIS A 416 -23.95 34.49 -35.84
CA HIS A 416 -22.50 34.74 -35.85
C HIS A 416 -21.76 33.99 -36.97
N CYS A 417 -22.47 33.22 -37.81
CA CYS A 417 -21.89 32.60 -38.99
C CYS A 417 -22.08 33.54 -40.19
N LYS A 418 -20.99 33.96 -40.83
CA LYS A 418 -21.02 34.78 -42.05
C LYS A 418 -21.19 33.94 -43.32
N ASP A 419 -21.17 32.62 -43.19
CA ASP A 419 -21.33 31.69 -44.31
C ASP A 419 -22.82 31.45 -44.59
N PRO A 420 -23.31 31.70 -45.81
CA PRO A 420 -24.71 31.49 -46.18
C PRO A 420 -25.08 30.02 -46.40
N VAL A 421 -24.09 29.11 -46.42
CA VAL A 421 -24.31 27.67 -46.62
C VAL A 421 -24.34 26.96 -45.26
N PRO A 422 -25.43 26.25 -44.91
CA PRO A 422 -25.48 25.41 -43.72
C PRO A 422 -24.48 24.25 -43.86
N SER A 423 -23.52 24.13 -42.93
CA SER A 423 -22.62 22.97 -42.90
C SER A 423 -23.34 21.75 -42.31
N MET A 424 -23.41 20.66 -43.07
CA MET A 424 -24.06 19.40 -42.67
C MET A 424 -23.14 18.49 -41.83
N THR A 425 -21.83 18.60 -42.00
CA THR A 425 -20.79 17.81 -41.32
C THR A 425 -20.09 18.59 -40.22
N GLY A 426 -20.09 19.93 -40.33
CA GLY A 426 -19.38 20.83 -39.44
C GLY A 426 -17.90 20.99 -39.78
N ASP A 427 -17.35 20.27 -40.77
CA ASP A 427 -15.93 20.33 -41.15
C ASP A 427 -15.55 21.66 -41.83
N ASP A 428 -16.52 22.32 -42.47
CA ASP A 428 -16.31 23.52 -43.29
C ASP A 428 -16.38 24.84 -42.50
N ILE A 429 -16.76 24.81 -41.22
CA ILE A 429 -17.03 25.98 -40.39
C ILE A 429 -15.92 26.23 -39.35
N GLY A 430 -14.77 26.71 -39.82
CA GLY A 430 -13.54 26.88 -39.03
C GLY A 430 -13.68 27.70 -37.72
N HIS A 431 -14.56 28.71 -37.65
CA HIS A 431 -14.77 29.49 -36.41
C HIS A 431 -15.92 28.96 -35.54
N CYS A 432 -16.93 28.33 -36.13
CA CYS A 432 -18.10 27.84 -35.40
C CYS A 432 -17.88 26.47 -34.76
N GLN A 433 -16.99 25.60 -35.28
CA GLN A 433 -16.71 24.26 -34.71
C GLN A 433 -16.43 24.25 -33.20
N LYS A 434 -15.77 25.29 -32.67
CA LYS A 434 -15.35 25.36 -31.25
C LYS A 434 -16.43 25.89 -30.30
N CYS A 435 -17.62 26.27 -30.79
CA CYS A 435 -18.67 26.88 -29.98
C CYS A 435 -19.43 25.85 -29.12
N LYS A 436 -19.07 25.72 -27.84
CA LYS A 436 -19.72 24.78 -26.89
C LYS A 436 -21.20 25.10 -26.56
N LYS A 437 -21.65 26.34 -26.80
CA LYS A 437 -22.98 26.81 -26.39
C LYS A 437 -24.08 26.47 -27.41
N PHE A 438 -23.76 26.47 -28.70
CA PHE A 438 -24.73 26.33 -29.79
C PHE A 438 -24.49 25.11 -30.68
N ASN A 439 -23.36 24.41 -30.52
CA ASN A 439 -23.09 23.16 -31.22
C ASN A 439 -23.50 21.98 -30.34
N LYS A 440 -24.31 21.08 -30.89
CA LYS A 440 -24.44 19.72 -30.39
C LYS A 440 -23.46 18.85 -31.16
N SER A 441 -22.43 18.35 -30.48
CA SER A 441 -21.51 17.39 -31.05
C SER A 441 -21.86 15.98 -30.62
N ASP A 442 -21.97 15.08 -31.60
CA ASP A 442 -22.01 13.64 -31.40
C ASP A 442 -20.67 13.04 -31.83
N LYS A 443 -19.94 12.50 -30.86
CA LYS A 443 -18.64 11.88 -31.08
C LYS A 443 -18.73 10.41 -31.47
N ALA A 444 -19.90 9.78 -31.37
CA ALA A 444 -20.16 8.42 -31.81
C ALA A 444 -21.05 8.41 -33.07
N ALA A 445 -20.95 9.46 -33.86
CA ALA A 445 -21.63 9.54 -35.13
C ALA A 445 -21.15 8.42 -36.05
N ASP A 446 -22.09 7.70 -36.63
CA ASP A 446 -21.86 6.58 -37.55
C ASP A 446 -21.42 7.12 -38.92
N LEU A 447 -20.26 7.79 -38.95
CA LEU A 447 -19.71 8.42 -40.15
C LEU A 447 -18.55 7.56 -40.70
N PRO A 448 -18.47 7.37 -42.02
CA PRO A 448 -17.44 6.54 -42.63
C PRO A 448 -16.04 7.11 -42.38
N HIS A 449 -15.15 6.29 -41.82
CA HIS A 449 -13.73 6.62 -41.62
C HIS A 449 -12.84 5.54 -42.26
N PRO A 450 -12.69 5.57 -43.61
CA PRO A 450 -11.89 4.56 -44.31
C PRO A 450 -10.41 4.67 -43.94
N SER A 451 -9.75 3.53 -43.90
CA SER A 451 -8.46 3.38 -43.24
C SER A 451 -7.70 2.20 -43.86
N ILE A 452 -6.41 2.40 -44.11
CA ILE A 452 -5.58 1.42 -44.84
C ILE A 452 -5.11 0.33 -43.87
N ALA A 453 -5.20 -0.93 -44.29
CA ALA A 453 -4.69 -2.08 -43.56
C ALA A 453 -3.15 -2.08 -43.49
N ILE A 454 -2.61 -1.43 -42.46
CA ILE A 454 -1.18 -1.41 -42.18
C ILE A 454 -0.91 -2.18 -40.90
N LYS A 455 -0.01 -3.17 -40.98
CA LYS A 455 0.51 -3.87 -39.81
C LYS A 455 1.48 -2.94 -39.09
N TYR A 456 1.09 -2.40 -37.94
CA TYR A 456 1.98 -1.57 -37.12
C TYR A 456 2.66 -2.41 -36.04
N LYS A 457 3.97 -2.19 -35.90
CA LYS A 457 4.74 -2.60 -34.73
C LYS A 457 4.89 -1.38 -33.83
N ARG A 458 3.99 -1.22 -32.86
CA ARG A 458 4.10 -0.18 -31.83
C ARG A 458 4.55 -0.78 -30.51
N SER A 459 5.47 -0.09 -29.84
CA SER A 459 5.78 -0.39 -28.45
C SER A 459 4.55 -0.13 -27.59
N LEU A 460 4.29 -1.01 -26.61
CA LEU A 460 3.26 -0.80 -25.60
C LEU A 460 3.49 0.53 -24.83
N LEU A 461 4.74 0.97 -24.73
CA LEU A 461 5.17 2.20 -24.07
C LEU A 461 4.64 3.48 -24.71
N SER A 462 4.43 3.51 -26.05
CA SER A 462 3.91 4.71 -26.72
C SER A 462 2.40 4.91 -26.52
N ASN A 463 1.66 3.86 -26.11
CA ASN A 463 0.19 3.87 -26.06
C ASN A 463 -0.37 3.71 -24.62
N LEU A 464 0.36 3.06 -23.71
CA LEU A 464 0.04 3.07 -22.26
C LEU A 464 0.04 4.50 -21.68
N GLY A 465 0.67 5.45 -22.39
CA GLY A 465 0.65 6.87 -22.07
C GLY A 465 1.62 7.24 -20.95
N SER A 466 1.32 8.32 -20.23
CA SER A 466 2.19 8.85 -19.17
C SER A 466 2.34 7.90 -17.98
N THR A 467 1.40 6.99 -17.71
CA THR A 467 1.42 6.14 -16.51
C THR A 467 2.52 5.08 -16.54
N ALA A 468 2.80 4.48 -17.70
CA ALA A 468 3.89 3.51 -17.83
C ALA A 468 5.27 4.19 -17.75
N ILE A 469 5.41 5.36 -18.37
CA ILE A 469 6.65 6.15 -18.31
C ILE A 469 6.91 6.60 -16.87
N VAL A 470 5.90 7.16 -16.20
CA VAL A 470 5.99 7.56 -14.78
C VAL A 470 6.39 6.36 -13.93
N GLN A 471 5.73 5.20 -14.09
CA GLN A 471 6.10 4.00 -13.35
C GLN A 471 7.57 3.61 -13.56
N MET A 472 8.05 3.63 -14.80
CA MET A 472 9.43 3.25 -15.11
C MET A 472 10.44 4.21 -14.49
N LEU A 473 10.20 5.52 -14.63
CA LEU A 473 11.06 6.55 -14.04
C LEU A 473 11.07 6.46 -12.51
N THR A 474 9.91 6.26 -11.88
CA THR A 474 9.82 6.13 -10.42
C THR A 474 10.50 4.85 -9.93
N LEU A 475 10.29 3.71 -10.60
CA LEU A 475 10.98 2.45 -10.25
C LEU A 475 12.49 2.58 -10.42
N MET A 476 12.96 3.18 -11.51
CA MET A 476 14.38 3.41 -11.74
C MET A 476 14.99 4.33 -10.67
N ALA A 477 14.33 5.45 -10.34
CA ALA A 477 14.80 6.37 -9.31
C ALA A 477 14.89 5.68 -7.93
N ILE A 478 13.86 4.92 -7.53
CA ILE A 478 13.85 4.19 -6.26
C ILE A 478 14.90 3.08 -6.25
N SER A 479 15.07 2.34 -7.36
CA SER A 479 16.14 1.33 -7.48
C SER A 479 17.52 1.95 -7.31
N ILE A 480 17.79 3.12 -7.90
CA ILE A 480 19.06 3.82 -7.74
C ILE A 480 19.29 4.19 -6.27
N VAL A 481 18.29 4.79 -5.60
CA VAL A 481 18.40 5.15 -4.18
C VAL A 481 18.66 3.92 -3.30
N MET A 482 17.92 2.84 -3.51
CA MET A 482 18.08 1.59 -2.75
C MET A 482 19.45 0.95 -2.97
N ILE A 483 19.97 0.99 -4.20
CA ILE A 483 21.33 0.54 -4.52
C ILE A 483 22.36 1.42 -3.81
N SER A 484 22.23 2.74 -3.87
CA SER A 484 23.15 3.67 -3.21
C SER A 484 23.22 3.41 -1.70
N ILE A 485 22.07 3.26 -1.04
CA ILE A 485 22.00 2.92 0.40
C ILE A 485 22.63 1.55 0.67
N SER A 486 22.36 0.56 -0.18
CA SER A 486 22.91 -0.79 -0.01
C SER A 486 24.44 -0.82 -0.18
N ILE A 487 24.97 -0.08 -1.16
CA ILE A 487 26.42 0.05 -1.36
C ILE A 487 27.05 0.77 -0.17
N MET A 488 26.44 1.84 0.33
CA MET A 488 26.92 2.56 1.50
C MET A 488 27.03 1.64 2.71
N ILE A 489 25.97 0.89 3.05
CA ILE A 489 25.99 -0.07 4.15
C ILE A 489 27.06 -1.15 3.91
N ALA A 490 27.16 -1.70 2.70
CA ALA A 490 28.14 -2.73 2.39
C ALA A 490 29.60 -2.23 2.51
N VAL A 491 29.87 -1.00 2.10
CA VAL A 491 31.19 -0.36 2.25
C VAL A 491 31.51 -0.14 3.73
N SER A 492 30.57 0.40 4.51
CA SER A 492 30.75 0.58 5.97
C SER A 492 30.98 -0.75 6.70
N MET A 493 30.24 -1.81 6.34
CA MET A 493 30.47 -3.17 6.86
C MET A 493 31.87 -3.70 6.53
N SER A 494 32.36 -3.44 5.30
CA SER A 494 33.70 -3.83 4.87
C SER A 494 34.78 -3.05 5.63
N GLY A 495 34.56 -1.76 5.88
CA GLY A 495 35.45 -0.91 6.68
C GLY A 495 35.60 -1.46 8.10
N LEU A 496 34.48 -1.69 8.79
CA LEU A 496 34.48 -2.26 10.14
C LEU A 496 35.15 -3.64 10.19
N THR A 497 34.93 -4.48 9.17
CA THR A 497 35.59 -5.79 9.09
C THR A 497 37.11 -5.68 8.93
N SER A 498 37.59 -4.71 8.15
CA SER A 498 39.02 -4.44 7.99
C SER A 498 39.62 -3.95 9.31
N ASP A 499 38.98 -2.95 9.92
CA ASP A 499 39.44 -2.35 11.17
C ASP A 499 39.48 -3.37 12.32
N TYR A 500 38.48 -4.24 12.42
CA TYR A 500 38.48 -5.33 13.39
C TYR A 500 39.64 -6.30 13.15
N LYS A 501 39.89 -6.68 11.89
CA LYS A 501 40.96 -7.61 11.55
C LYS A 501 42.36 -7.03 11.82
N ASP A 502 42.53 -5.74 11.60
CA ASP A 502 43.79 -5.03 11.82
C ASP A 502 44.05 -4.81 13.33
N ASN A 503 43.01 -4.51 14.11
CA ASN A 503 43.13 -4.23 15.56
C ASN A 503 43.01 -5.47 16.47
N CYS A 504 42.41 -6.57 16.00
CA CYS A 504 42.26 -7.84 16.73
C CYS A 504 43.07 -9.00 16.13
N PRO A 505 44.42 -8.98 16.22
CA PRO A 505 45.28 -10.14 15.94
C PRO A 505 45.04 -11.27 16.98
N PRO A 506 45.60 -12.49 16.83
CA PRO A 506 45.23 -13.69 17.62
C PRO A 506 45.51 -13.67 19.16
N ARG A 507 45.65 -12.50 19.78
CA ARG A 507 45.78 -12.34 21.23
C ARG A 507 44.44 -11.91 21.84
N LYS A 508 43.98 -12.63 22.86
CA LYS A 508 42.76 -12.32 23.61
C LYS A 508 43.02 -11.14 24.55
N GLY A 509 42.38 -9.99 24.30
CA GLY A 509 42.46 -8.79 25.13
C GLY A 509 41.76 -7.59 24.49
N ARG A 510 41.67 -6.48 25.21
CA ARG A 510 41.21 -5.20 24.69
C ARG A 510 42.38 -4.49 24.02
N TYR A 511 42.24 -4.11 22.75
CA TYR A 511 43.30 -3.43 21.99
C TYR A 511 42.68 -2.24 21.25
N ASN A 512 43.16 -1.03 21.55
CA ASN A 512 42.53 0.22 21.12
C ASN A 512 41.04 0.30 21.56
N GLU A 513 40.16 0.69 20.64
CA GLU A 513 38.71 0.89 20.83
C GLU A 513 37.90 -0.42 20.75
N TYR A 514 38.54 -1.54 20.34
CA TYR A 514 37.88 -2.83 20.15
C TYR A 514 38.18 -3.81 21.30
N ASP A 515 37.14 -4.47 21.80
CA ASP A 515 37.25 -5.64 22.66
C ASP A 515 37.25 -6.92 21.82
N CYS A 516 38.44 -7.52 21.68
CA CYS A 516 38.65 -8.72 20.88
C CYS A 516 38.15 -10.00 21.57
N THR A 517 37.49 -9.90 22.72
CA THR A 517 36.74 -11.02 23.31
C THR A 517 35.42 -11.29 22.58
N PHE A 518 34.84 -10.26 21.96
CA PHE A 518 33.65 -10.38 21.11
C PHE A 518 34.02 -10.77 19.68
N SER A 519 33.19 -11.60 19.05
CA SER A 519 33.38 -12.02 17.66
C SER A 519 33.05 -10.88 16.69
N LEU A 520 33.67 -10.87 15.51
CA LEU A 520 33.32 -9.95 14.41
C LEU A 520 31.80 -9.92 14.11
N SER A 521 31.16 -11.08 14.17
CA SER A 521 29.71 -11.20 13.97
C SER A 521 28.88 -10.43 14.98
N TRP A 522 29.38 -10.25 16.21
CA TRP A 522 28.72 -9.46 17.24
C TRP A 522 28.76 -7.97 16.88
N TYR A 523 29.93 -7.44 16.51
CA TYR A 523 30.09 -6.04 16.08
C TYR A 523 29.27 -5.72 14.82
N LEU A 524 29.28 -6.62 13.83
CA LEU A 524 28.46 -6.44 12.62
C LEU A 524 26.95 -6.45 12.94
N LYS A 525 26.52 -7.32 13.86
CA LYS A 525 25.12 -7.39 14.29
C LYS A 525 24.71 -6.12 15.03
N ASP A 526 25.56 -5.63 15.91
CA ASP A 526 25.32 -4.44 16.73
C ASP A 526 25.17 -3.17 15.86
N GLN A 527 26.09 -2.96 14.93
CA GLN A 527 26.15 -1.72 14.14
C GLN A 527 25.21 -1.70 12.93
N PHE A 528 24.96 -2.84 12.27
CA PHE A 528 24.22 -2.90 11.01
C PHE A 528 22.92 -3.72 11.06
N GLY A 529 22.70 -4.46 12.15
CA GLY A 529 21.65 -5.46 12.22
C GLY A 529 21.90 -6.62 11.24
N THR A 530 21.11 -7.68 11.37
CA THR A 530 21.18 -8.85 10.49
C THR A 530 19.86 -9.04 9.76
N TRP A 531 19.00 -9.96 10.20
CA TRP A 531 17.75 -10.35 9.54
C TRP A 531 16.53 -9.47 9.85
N GLY A 532 16.69 -8.42 10.66
CA GLY A 532 15.58 -7.64 11.20
C GLY A 532 15.08 -8.22 12.52
N GLY A 533 13.94 -7.74 12.99
CA GLY A 533 13.40 -8.08 14.30
C GLY A 533 13.99 -7.23 15.42
N PHE A 534 13.38 -7.27 16.60
CA PHE A 534 13.74 -6.35 17.67
C PHE A 534 15.07 -6.71 18.35
N SER A 535 15.51 -7.97 18.27
CA SER A 535 16.75 -8.48 18.86
C SER A 535 17.96 -8.47 17.92
N SER A 536 17.73 -8.17 16.64
CA SER A 536 18.74 -8.30 15.57
C SER A 536 18.75 -7.11 14.61
N SER A 537 18.13 -6.00 14.99
CA SER A 537 18.21 -4.71 14.28
C SER A 537 19.16 -3.75 14.98
N ALA A 538 19.82 -2.90 14.20
CA ALA A 538 20.61 -1.79 14.70
C ALA A 538 19.73 -0.56 14.95
N SER A 539 20.11 0.26 15.93
CA SER A 539 19.41 1.52 16.22
C SER A 539 19.77 2.59 15.19
N LEU A 540 18.77 3.22 14.58
CA LEU A 540 18.95 4.41 13.74
C LEU A 540 18.89 5.70 14.58
N GLY A 541 18.08 5.68 15.64
CA GLY A 541 17.93 6.81 16.56
C GLY A 541 16.79 6.63 17.56
N ALA A 542 16.95 7.28 18.71
CA ALA A 542 15.93 7.35 19.77
C ALA A 542 15.11 8.64 19.64
N LEU A 543 13.81 8.56 19.92
CA LEU A 543 12.90 9.70 19.98
C LEU A 543 12.62 10.09 21.45
N PRO A 544 12.23 11.35 21.73
CA PRO A 544 11.85 11.78 23.07
C PRO A 544 10.79 10.87 23.70
N SER A 545 10.95 10.55 24.98
CA SER A 545 10.04 9.69 25.76
C SER A 545 8.67 10.34 25.99
N ASP A 546 7.66 9.50 26.22
CA ASP A 546 6.29 9.89 26.64
C ASP A 546 5.64 11.00 25.80
N SER A 547 5.79 10.90 24.49
CA SER A 547 5.18 11.82 23.54
C SER A 547 4.43 11.05 22.46
N LEU A 548 3.14 11.34 22.34
CA LEU A 548 2.31 10.85 21.23
C LEU A 548 2.92 11.25 19.87
N ALA A 549 3.54 12.43 19.77
CA ALA A 549 4.21 12.87 18.55
C ALA A 549 5.43 12.00 18.21
N SER A 550 6.19 11.56 19.21
CA SER A 550 7.30 10.60 19.02
C SER A 550 6.77 9.25 18.53
N GLU A 551 5.69 8.77 19.14
CA GLU A 551 5.02 7.52 18.73
C GLU A 551 4.59 7.60 17.25
N PHE A 552 3.90 8.66 16.86
CA PHE A 552 3.48 8.88 15.47
C PHE A 552 4.66 9.01 14.51
N THR A 553 5.71 9.74 14.88
CA THR A 553 6.89 9.95 14.02
C THR A 553 7.61 8.63 13.77
N ALA A 554 7.78 7.82 14.81
CA ALA A 554 8.41 6.51 14.68
C ALA A 554 7.65 5.61 13.69
N PHE A 555 6.31 5.62 13.74
CA PHE A 555 5.47 4.82 12.84
C PHE A 555 5.39 5.40 11.43
N ALA A 556 5.45 6.72 11.30
CA ALA A 556 5.56 7.41 10.03
C ALA A 556 6.79 6.93 9.26
N VAL A 557 7.94 6.90 9.96
CA VAL A 557 9.24 6.53 9.39
C VAL A 557 9.29 5.02 9.09
N SER A 558 8.94 4.15 10.04
CA SER A 558 9.04 2.69 9.85
C SER A 558 8.15 2.16 8.73
N ASN A 559 6.94 2.70 8.59
CA ASN A 559 6.00 2.26 7.55
C ASN A 559 6.13 3.03 6.23
N GLY A 560 6.95 4.09 6.18
CA GLY A 560 7.08 4.96 5.01
C GLY A 560 7.56 4.20 3.76
N ALA A 561 8.54 3.31 3.91
CA ALA A 561 9.06 2.50 2.81
C ALA A 561 8.00 1.53 2.25
N GLN A 562 7.24 0.87 3.13
CA GLN A 562 6.14 0.00 2.73
C GLN A 562 5.06 0.78 1.98
N PHE A 563 4.76 2.02 2.39
CA PHE A 563 3.81 2.89 1.70
C PHE A 563 4.21 3.26 0.29
N LEU A 564 5.45 3.69 0.11
CA LEU A 564 5.95 4.02 -1.21
C LEU A 564 5.86 2.82 -2.16
N TYR A 565 6.21 1.61 -1.67
CA TYR A 565 6.09 0.38 -2.45
C TYR A 565 4.64 0.04 -2.82
N SER A 566 3.68 0.21 -1.91
CA SER A 566 2.27 -0.02 -2.19
C SER A 566 1.70 0.88 -3.30
N LEU A 567 2.15 2.14 -3.41
CA LEU A 567 1.76 3.03 -4.50
C LEU A 567 2.29 2.53 -5.86
N LEU A 568 3.56 2.10 -5.90
CA LEU A 568 4.16 1.48 -7.07
C LEU A 568 3.43 0.21 -7.48
N TYR A 569 3.05 -0.62 -6.51
CA TYR A 569 2.31 -1.85 -6.73
C TYR A 569 0.93 -1.62 -7.36
N LEU A 570 0.17 -0.62 -6.89
CA LEU A 570 -1.12 -0.27 -7.48
C LEU A 570 -0.98 0.20 -8.94
N LEU A 571 0.03 1.03 -9.23
CA LEU A 571 0.34 1.48 -10.58
C LEU A 571 0.77 0.30 -11.48
N LEU A 572 1.56 -0.62 -10.94
CA LEU A 572 1.99 -1.84 -11.61
C LEU A 572 0.81 -2.74 -11.97
N ILE A 573 -0.11 -3.03 -11.03
CA ILE A 573 -1.31 -3.82 -11.34
C ILE A 573 -2.14 -3.15 -12.43
N TYR A 574 -2.28 -1.82 -12.38
CA TYR A 574 -3.05 -1.08 -13.39
C TYR A 574 -2.44 -1.25 -14.79
N ASN A 575 -1.13 -1.02 -14.94
CA ASN A 575 -0.45 -1.16 -16.23
C ASN A 575 -0.41 -2.62 -16.72
N LEU A 576 -0.15 -3.60 -15.83
CA LEU A 576 -0.22 -5.02 -16.18
C LEU A 576 -1.62 -5.47 -16.59
N SER A 577 -2.67 -4.90 -15.98
CA SER A 577 -4.05 -5.16 -16.39
C SER A 577 -4.29 -4.70 -17.82
N LEU A 578 -3.82 -3.50 -18.18
CA LEU A 578 -3.91 -2.97 -19.56
C LEU A 578 -3.15 -3.85 -20.56
N ILE A 579 -1.93 -4.27 -20.24
CA ILE A 579 -1.13 -5.16 -21.10
C ILE A 579 -1.83 -6.52 -21.27
N SER A 580 -2.39 -7.07 -20.19
CA SER A 580 -3.10 -8.34 -20.25
C SER A 580 -4.40 -8.25 -21.07
N MET A 581 -5.13 -7.12 -20.98
CA MET A 581 -6.30 -6.85 -21.83
C MET A 581 -5.91 -6.83 -23.30
N GLU A 582 -4.81 -6.14 -23.60
CA GLU A 582 -4.30 -5.96 -24.95
C GLU A 582 -3.82 -7.28 -25.55
N ASN A 583 -3.09 -8.09 -24.78
CA ASN A 583 -2.66 -9.43 -25.20
C ASN A 583 -3.84 -10.37 -25.48
N GLU A 584 -4.89 -10.34 -24.64
CA GLU A 584 -6.09 -11.15 -24.85
C GLU A 584 -6.88 -10.68 -26.07
N TRP A 585 -7.02 -9.35 -26.24
CA TRP A 585 -7.65 -8.73 -27.41
C TRP A 585 -6.94 -9.12 -28.71
N GLY A 586 -5.60 -9.12 -28.72
CA GLY A 586 -4.84 -9.51 -29.91
C GLY A 586 -4.87 -10.98 -30.26
N ALA A 587 -5.06 -11.84 -29.26
CA ALA A 587 -5.15 -13.26 -29.53
C ALA A 587 -6.39 -13.67 -30.34
N TRP A 588 -7.40 -12.79 -30.46
CA TRP A 588 -8.56 -13.02 -31.31
C TRP A 588 -8.31 -12.83 -32.79
N GLU A 589 -7.22 -12.17 -33.18
CA GLU A 589 -6.80 -12.10 -34.59
C GLU A 589 -6.24 -13.46 -35.05
N GLU A 590 -5.52 -14.15 -34.17
CA GLU A 590 -4.86 -15.42 -34.50
C GLU A 590 -5.78 -16.64 -34.38
N LYS A 591 -6.65 -16.65 -33.34
CA LYS A 591 -7.49 -17.82 -33.06
C LYS A 591 -8.82 -17.44 -32.42
N ARG A 592 -9.81 -18.30 -32.66
CA ARG A 592 -11.11 -18.24 -32.00
C ARG A 592 -10.99 -18.41 -30.49
N ARG A 593 -11.65 -17.54 -29.72
CA ARG A 593 -11.75 -17.66 -28.26
C ARG A 593 -13.09 -17.16 -27.73
N ARG A 594 -13.50 -17.70 -26.58
CA ARG A 594 -14.71 -17.31 -25.86
C ARG A 594 -14.50 -16.00 -25.09
N PRO A 595 -15.37 -15.00 -25.22
CA PRO A 595 -15.26 -13.76 -24.46
C PRO A 595 -15.51 -13.98 -22.96
N ARG A 596 -14.73 -13.30 -22.13
CA ARG A 596 -14.90 -13.31 -20.67
C ARG A 596 -16.01 -12.36 -20.26
N CYS A 597 -17.06 -12.90 -19.63
CA CYS A 597 -18.23 -12.12 -19.26
C CYS A 597 -18.66 -12.36 -17.80
N THR A 598 -19.08 -11.27 -17.16
CA THR A 598 -19.62 -11.22 -15.79
C THR A 598 -21.13 -10.91 -15.76
N LEU A 599 -21.73 -10.54 -16.89
CA LEU A 599 -23.16 -10.23 -17.04
C LEU A 599 -24.01 -11.44 -17.45
N VAL A 600 -23.52 -12.26 -18.39
CA VAL A 600 -24.22 -13.46 -18.90
C VAL A 600 -23.45 -14.75 -18.62
N ARG A 601 -24.18 -15.87 -18.58
CA ARG A 601 -23.62 -17.22 -18.36
C ARG A 601 -24.06 -18.12 -19.51
N GLY A 602 -23.11 -18.82 -20.12
CA GLY A 602 -23.37 -19.73 -21.24
C GLY A 602 -22.12 -20.54 -21.56
N LYS A 603 -22.25 -21.57 -22.41
CA LYS A 603 -21.09 -22.34 -22.88
C LYS A 603 -20.23 -21.55 -23.87
N GLN A 604 -20.80 -20.50 -24.45
CA GLN A 604 -20.17 -19.50 -25.32
C GLN A 604 -19.22 -18.55 -24.58
N PHE A 605 -19.34 -18.42 -23.25
CA PHE A 605 -18.56 -17.45 -22.45
C PHE A 605 -17.64 -18.14 -21.47
N GLU A 606 -16.51 -17.49 -21.20
CA GLU A 606 -15.53 -17.99 -20.24
C GLU A 606 -15.68 -17.30 -18.87
N GLN A 607 -15.66 -18.08 -17.79
CA GLN A 607 -15.68 -17.59 -16.40
C GLN A 607 -14.41 -18.02 -15.65
N SER A 608 -13.24 -17.78 -16.23
CA SER A 608 -11.97 -18.30 -15.72
C SER A 608 -11.42 -17.54 -14.52
N TYR A 609 -11.54 -16.21 -14.49
CA TYR A 609 -11.08 -15.41 -13.35
C TYR A 609 -11.86 -14.08 -13.25
N PHE A 610 -12.02 -13.58 -12.02
CA PHE A 610 -12.90 -12.46 -11.70
C PHE A 610 -12.34 -11.09 -12.11
N LEU A 611 -11.03 -10.88 -11.98
CA LEU A 611 -10.35 -9.63 -12.35
C LEU A 611 -9.94 -9.63 -13.82
N GLN A 612 -9.62 -8.45 -14.36
CA GLN A 612 -9.08 -8.33 -15.71
C GLN A 612 -7.73 -9.07 -15.88
N LEU A 613 -6.98 -9.18 -14.78
CA LEU A 613 -5.66 -9.83 -14.70
C LEU A 613 -5.78 -11.35 -14.43
N PRO A 614 -5.11 -12.21 -15.24
CA PRO A 614 -5.09 -13.66 -15.04
C PRO A 614 -4.57 -14.06 -13.67
N SER A 615 -5.15 -15.10 -13.06
CA SER A 615 -4.71 -15.61 -11.75
C SER A 615 -3.24 -16.06 -11.75
N ARG A 616 -2.73 -16.56 -12.88
CA ARG A 616 -1.31 -16.93 -13.08
C ARG A 616 -0.34 -15.76 -12.97
N VAL A 617 -0.81 -14.53 -13.18
CA VAL A 617 0.00 -13.31 -13.02
C VAL A 617 -0.30 -12.66 -11.68
N LEU A 618 -1.59 -12.61 -11.30
CA LEU A 618 -2.04 -11.98 -10.06
C LEU A 618 -1.47 -12.66 -8.82
N LEU A 619 -1.50 -14.00 -8.74
CA LEU A 619 -1.07 -14.73 -7.54
C LEU A 619 0.45 -14.59 -7.27
N PRO A 620 1.35 -14.79 -8.25
CA PRO A 620 2.77 -14.52 -8.05
C PRO A 620 3.04 -13.05 -7.69
N LEU A 621 2.32 -12.12 -8.33
CA LEU A 621 2.46 -10.69 -8.05
C LEU A 621 2.01 -10.33 -6.63
N MET A 622 0.94 -10.94 -6.12
CA MET A 622 0.51 -10.80 -4.72
C MET A 622 1.51 -11.42 -3.74
N ALA A 623 2.07 -12.60 -4.06
CA ALA A 623 3.09 -13.23 -3.24
C ALA A 623 4.37 -12.37 -3.18
N TYR A 624 4.80 -11.84 -4.32
CA TYR A 624 5.93 -10.90 -4.39
C TYR A 624 5.66 -9.63 -3.57
N ALA A 625 4.46 -9.07 -3.64
CA ALA A 625 4.10 -7.90 -2.86
C ALA A 625 4.09 -8.19 -1.35
N ALA A 626 3.53 -9.33 -0.93
CA ALA A 626 3.56 -9.74 0.48
C ALA A 626 4.99 -9.94 0.98
N LEU A 627 5.86 -10.56 0.17
CA LEU A 627 7.28 -10.74 0.47
C LEU A 627 8.01 -9.39 0.59
N MET A 628 7.81 -8.48 -0.36
CA MET A 628 8.40 -7.14 -0.32
C MET A 628 7.92 -6.34 0.90
N HIS A 629 6.62 -6.40 1.22
CA HIS A 629 6.08 -5.75 2.41
C HIS A 629 6.70 -6.30 3.68
N TRP A 630 6.82 -7.62 3.80
CA TRP A 630 7.45 -8.25 4.95
C TRP A 630 8.92 -7.85 5.07
N LEU A 631 9.71 -7.92 3.99
CA LEU A 631 11.12 -7.53 3.99
C LEU A 631 11.30 -6.05 4.34
N LEU A 632 10.47 -5.15 3.80
CA LEU A 632 10.54 -3.73 4.13
C LEU A 632 10.17 -3.46 5.59
N GLY A 633 9.28 -4.25 6.20
CA GLY A 633 8.96 -4.16 7.62
C GLY A 633 10.06 -4.70 8.54
N GLN A 634 10.89 -5.61 8.04
CA GLN A 634 12.11 -6.05 8.72
C GLN A 634 13.29 -5.09 8.49
N ALA A 635 13.30 -4.40 7.35
CA ALA A 635 14.35 -3.46 6.96
C ALA A 635 14.33 -2.18 7.82
N ILE A 636 13.15 -1.65 8.11
CA ILE A 636 12.96 -0.48 8.98
C ILE A 636 11.80 -0.79 9.92
N SER A 637 12.06 -0.77 11.22
CA SER A 637 11.07 -1.11 12.25
C SER A 637 11.05 -0.07 13.37
N THR A 638 10.03 -0.12 14.21
CA THR A 638 9.97 0.68 15.44
C THR A 638 9.91 -0.25 16.65
N THR A 639 10.87 -0.09 17.55
CA THR A 639 10.95 -0.84 18.81
C THR A 639 10.65 0.07 19.98
N GLU A 640 10.03 -0.46 21.02
CA GLU A 640 9.71 0.28 22.24
C GLU A 640 10.56 -0.24 23.41
N THR A 641 10.99 0.66 24.28
CA THR A 641 11.58 0.32 25.57
C THR A 641 10.69 0.92 26.66
N ILE A 642 10.33 0.10 27.63
CA ILE A 642 9.43 0.42 28.73
C ILE A 642 10.19 0.31 30.04
N PHE A 643 9.97 1.29 30.90
CA PHE A 643 10.45 1.29 32.27
C PHE A 643 9.34 1.77 33.21
N THR A 644 9.38 1.37 34.48
CA THR A 644 8.32 1.66 35.46
C THR A 644 8.83 2.53 36.60
N ASP A 645 8.06 3.54 36.98
CA ASP A 645 8.30 4.40 38.14
C ASP A 645 7.91 3.68 39.46
N PRO A 646 8.79 3.62 40.48
CA PRO A 646 8.51 2.95 41.75
C PRO A 646 7.40 3.58 42.60
N GLU A 647 7.19 4.90 42.56
CA GLU A 647 6.26 5.56 43.50
C GLU A 647 4.80 5.37 43.07
N HIS A 648 4.56 5.48 41.77
CA HIS A 648 3.21 5.46 41.21
C HIS A 648 2.93 4.24 40.33
N LYS A 649 3.91 3.35 40.08
CA LYS A 649 3.82 2.23 39.12
C LYS A 649 3.45 2.70 37.70
N ILE A 650 3.95 3.86 37.30
CA ILE A 650 3.69 4.45 35.98
C ILE A 650 4.67 3.84 34.97
N GLU A 651 4.15 3.25 33.89
CA GLU A 651 4.96 2.80 32.77
C GLU A 651 5.28 3.99 31.83
N HIS A 652 6.56 4.18 31.54
CA HIS A 652 7.09 5.15 30.59
C HIS A 652 7.57 4.45 29.33
N SER A 653 7.34 5.07 28.16
CA SER A 653 7.65 4.48 26.85
C SER A 653 8.64 5.35 26.06
N THR A 654 9.71 4.73 25.56
CA THR A 654 10.67 5.33 24.62
C THR A 654 10.67 4.55 23.31
N TYR A 655 10.60 5.26 22.18
CA TYR A 655 10.58 4.65 20.85
C TYR A 655 11.92 4.81 20.13
N PHE A 656 12.37 3.72 19.53
CA PHE A 656 13.56 3.65 18.70
C PHE A 656 13.17 3.28 17.27
N VAL A 657 13.72 4.00 16.30
CA VAL A 657 13.66 3.59 14.89
C VAL A 657 14.87 2.71 14.62
N THR A 658 14.65 1.55 14.03
CA THR A 658 15.67 0.52 13.84
C THR A 658 15.78 0.14 12.39
N TYR A 659 16.95 -0.34 11.99
CA TYR A 659 17.17 -0.85 10.64
C TYR A 659 17.95 -2.17 10.64
N ALA A 660 17.83 -2.93 9.55
CA ALA A 660 18.57 -4.17 9.38
C ALA A 660 19.09 -4.32 7.94
N ALA A 661 20.39 -4.61 7.83
CA ALA A 661 21.09 -4.65 6.54
C ALA A 661 20.58 -5.75 5.58
N TYR A 662 20.30 -6.98 6.06
CA TYR A 662 19.98 -8.08 5.13
C TYR A 662 18.63 -7.90 4.42
N PRO A 663 17.53 -7.54 5.11
CA PRO A 663 16.28 -7.21 4.43
C PRO A 663 16.42 -6.04 3.45
N ILE A 664 17.25 -5.04 3.76
CA ILE A 664 17.56 -3.94 2.83
C ILE A 664 18.19 -4.50 1.56
N PHE A 665 19.25 -5.31 1.65
CA PHE A 665 19.91 -5.90 0.48
C PHE A 665 18.96 -6.77 -0.37
N ILE A 666 18.18 -7.64 0.27
CA ILE A 666 17.22 -8.51 -0.43
C ILE A 666 16.13 -7.66 -1.10
N SER A 667 15.58 -6.67 -0.40
CA SER A 667 14.58 -5.77 -0.97
C SER A 667 15.12 -4.96 -2.15
N THR A 668 16.39 -4.54 -2.12
CA THR A 668 17.08 -3.87 -3.23
C THR A 668 17.16 -4.80 -4.45
N ILE A 669 17.60 -6.04 -4.28
CA ILE A 669 17.69 -7.04 -5.36
C ILE A 669 16.31 -7.28 -5.97
N LEU A 670 15.29 -7.48 -5.13
CA LEU A 670 13.92 -7.70 -5.58
C LEU A 670 13.39 -6.48 -6.33
N MET A 671 13.66 -5.26 -5.85
CA MET A 671 13.25 -4.02 -6.53
C MET A 671 13.90 -3.89 -7.91
N ILE A 672 15.20 -4.18 -8.04
CA ILE A 672 15.89 -4.18 -9.34
C ILE A 672 15.27 -5.22 -10.28
N ALA A 673 15.02 -6.42 -9.78
CA ALA A 673 14.39 -7.48 -10.56
C ALA A 673 13.00 -7.05 -11.07
N MET A 674 12.19 -6.41 -10.22
CA MET A 674 10.90 -5.85 -10.63
C MET A 674 11.06 -4.75 -11.68
N THR A 675 12.02 -3.84 -11.52
CA THR A 675 12.32 -2.78 -12.50
C THR A 675 12.70 -3.39 -13.86
N ALA A 676 13.55 -4.42 -13.88
CA ALA A 676 13.95 -5.12 -15.10
C ALA A 676 12.78 -5.85 -15.76
N VAL A 677 11.94 -6.55 -14.98
CA VAL A 677 10.75 -7.24 -15.49
C VAL A 677 9.73 -6.24 -16.04
N CYS A 678 9.52 -5.10 -15.37
CA CYS A 678 8.64 -4.03 -15.87
C CYS A 678 9.16 -3.45 -17.17
N TRP A 679 10.47 -3.19 -17.24
CA TRP A 679 11.12 -2.71 -18.46
C TRP A 679 10.92 -3.70 -19.61
N TRP A 680 11.17 -4.99 -19.37
CA TRP A 680 10.95 -6.06 -20.34
C TRP A 680 9.47 -6.16 -20.78
N ALA A 681 8.54 -6.14 -19.84
CA ALA A 681 7.10 -6.21 -20.14
C ALA A 681 6.60 -5.00 -20.95
N PHE A 682 7.10 -3.79 -20.67
CA PHE A 682 6.63 -2.56 -21.34
C PHE A 682 7.31 -2.34 -22.70
N THR A 683 8.49 -2.92 -22.90
CA THR A 683 9.19 -2.92 -24.20
C THR A 683 8.64 -3.96 -25.17
N PHE A 684 7.80 -4.89 -24.71
CA PHE A 684 7.10 -5.82 -25.58
C PHE A 684 6.38 -5.04 -26.70
N THR A 685 6.53 -5.51 -27.93
CA THR A 685 5.90 -4.92 -29.11
C THR A 685 4.78 -5.84 -29.56
N ARG A 686 3.58 -5.28 -29.67
CA ARG A 686 2.46 -5.99 -30.29
C ARG A 686 2.51 -5.78 -31.81
N GLU A 687 2.26 -6.84 -32.54
CA GLU A 687 2.10 -6.86 -33.98
C GLU A 687 0.71 -7.38 -34.32
N GLY A 688 -0.05 -6.67 -35.15
CA GLY A 688 -1.39 -7.08 -35.56
C GLY A 688 -2.13 -6.00 -36.36
N PHE A 689 -3.17 -6.41 -37.08
CA PHE A 689 -4.06 -5.52 -37.81
C PHE A 689 -5.21 -5.00 -36.94
N ILE A 690 -5.65 -5.81 -35.97
CA ILE A 690 -6.70 -5.43 -35.03
C ILE A 690 -6.28 -4.18 -34.23
N PRO A 691 -7.20 -3.22 -33.99
CA PRO A 691 -6.86 -1.96 -33.33
C PRO A 691 -6.53 -2.19 -31.86
N GLN A 692 -5.81 -1.24 -31.26
CA GLN A 692 -5.52 -1.27 -29.83
C GLN A 692 -6.77 -0.99 -29.02
N MET A 693 -6.98 -1.71 -27.92
CA MET A 693 -8.19 -1.59 -27.11
C MET A 693 -7.92 -0.93 -25.76
N TYR A 694 -6.97 -1.41 -24.95
CA TYR A 694 -6.66 -0.84 -23.61
C TYR A 694 -7.89 -0.44 -22.74
N GLY A 695 -8.99 -1.18 -22.88
CA GLY A 695 -10.28 -0.93 -22.24
C GLY A 695 -11.26 -0.04 -23.00
N SER A 696 -10.98 0.37 -24.24
CA SER A 696 -11.84 1.21 -25.07
C SER A 696 -13.20 0.56 -25.32
N ILE A 697 -14.27 1.20 -24.83
CA ILE A 697 -15.64 0.76 -25.12
C ILE A 697 -15.98 0.96 -26.60
N ARG A 698 -15.42 1.99 -27.24
CA ARG A 698 -15.66 2.28 -28.66
C ARG A 698 -15.11 1.16 -29.54
N ALA A 699 -13.86 0.75 -29.30
CA ALA A 699 -13.25 -0.36 -30.02
C ALA A 699 -14.07 -1.66 -29.84
N CYS A 700 -14.61 -1.90 -28.65
CA CYS A 700 -15.50 -3.04 -28.42
C CYS A 700 -16.80 -2.93 -29.24
N CYS A 701 -17.50 -1.80 -29.18
CA CYS A 701 -18.75 -1.58 -29.91
C CYS A 701 -18.56 -1.66 -31.44
N ALA A 702 -17.53 -0.99 -31.97
CA ALA A 702 -17.24 -0.98 -33.40
C ALA A 702 -16.78 -2.36 -33.92
N SER A 703 -16.06 -3.15 -33.11
CA SER A 703 -15.68 -4.53 -33.50
C SER A 703 -16.88 -5.48 -33.66
N THR A 704 -18.04 -5.14 -33.08
CA THR A 704 -19.23 -5.99 -33.08
C THR A 704 -20.28 -5.58 -34.13
N ALA A 705 -19.91 -4.73 -35.09
CA ALA A 705 -20.83 -4.20 -36.09
C ALA A 705 -21.65 -5.29 -36.80
N GLU A 706 -21.02 -6.41 -37.18
CA GLU A 706 -21.67 -7.54 -37.86
C GLU A 706 -21.88 -8.78 -36.97
N LEU A 707 -21.51 -8.71 -35.70
CA LEU A 707 -21.67 -9.86 -34.80
C LEU A 707 -23.12 -9.94 -34.30
N GLU A 708 -23.89 -10.91 -34.76
CA GLU A 708 -25.30 -11.09 -34.38
C GLU A 708 -25.49 -12.07 -33.21
N ASP A 709 -24.65 -13.09 -33.12
CA ASP A 709 -24.74 -14.14 -32.11
C ASP A 709 -23.35 -14.52 -31.55
N PHE A 710 -23.30 -15.56 -30.71
CA PHE A 710 -22.05 -16.13 -30.21
C PHE A 710 -22.02 -17.63 -30.49
N ALA A 711 -21.07 -18.07 -31.33
CA ALA A 711 -20.82 -19.49 -31.54
C ALA A 711 -20.35 -20.20 -30.25
N TYR A 712 -20.55 -21.52 -30.18
CA TYR A 712 -20.12 -22.36 -29.04
C TYR A 712 -18.62 -22.27 -28.75
N GLU A 713 -17.82 -22.11 -29.81
CA GLU A 713 -16.36 -22.01 -29.73
C GLU A 713 -15.87 -20.58 -29.47
N GLY A 714 -16.78 -19.59 -29.49
CA GLY A 714 -16.50 -18.18 -29.29
C GLY A 714 -16.39 -17.40 -30.59
N ILE A 715 -15.72 -16.25 -30.53
CA ILE A 715 -15.61 -15.29 -31.64
C ILE A 715 -14.17 -15.21 -32.13
N GLN A 716 -14.00 -14.77 -33.38
CA GLN A 716 -12.70 -14.48 -33.98
C GLN A 716 -12.76 -13.16 -34.73
N TRP A 717 -11.65 -12.43 -34.77
CA TRP A 717 -11.52 -11.17 -35.49
C TRP A 717 -10.83 -11.38 -36.84
N GLY A 718 -11.32 -10.73 -37.88
CA GLY A 718 -10.67 -10.75 -39.20
C GLY A 718 -11.45 -9.97 -40.25
N ASP A 719 -11.21 -10.31 -41.52
CA ASP A 719 -11.87 -9.73 -42.68
C ASP A 719 -13.26 -10.37 -42.88
N LEU A 720 -14.28 -9.53 -42.95
CA LEU A 720 -15.69 -9.90 -43.11
C LEU A 720 -16.15 -9.76 -44.58
N GLY A 721 -15.23 -9.41 -45.48
CA GLY A 721 -15.47 -9.29 -46.91
C GLY A 721 -15.73 -7.86 -47.37
N MET A 722 -16.20 -7.73 -48.61
CA MET A 722 -16.52 -6.43 -49.20
C MET A 722 -17.86 -5.90 -48.68
N GLY A 723 -17.84 -4.72 -48.07
CA GLY A 723 -19.03 -3.89 -47.88
C GLY A 723 -19.44 -3.22 -49.20
N GLU A 724 -20.25 -2.15 -49.13
CA GLU A 724 -20.70 -1.44 -50.35
C GLU A 724 -19.52 -0.79 -51.10
N LYS A 725 -18.57 -0.20 -50.38
CA LYS A 725 -17.48 0.61 -50.94
C LYS A 725 -16.08 0.22 -50.46
N PHE A 726 -15.98 -0.30 -49.24
CA PHE A 726 -14.73 -0.70 -48.59
C PHE A 726 -14.88 -2.08 -47.97
N ARG A 727 -13.76 -2.77 -47.72
CA ARG A 727 -13.79 -4.02 -46.93
C ARG A 727 -14.17 -3.74 -45.48
N HIS A 728 -14.72 -4.74 -44.81
CA HIS A 728 -15.10 -4.62 -43.40
C HIS A 728 -14.30 -5.60 -42.54
N ALA A 729 -13.88 -5.14 -41.36
CA ALA A 729 -13.15 -5.96 -40.40
C ALA A 729 -13.83 -5.89 -39.03
N GLY A 730 -13.93 -7.03 -38.36
CA GLY A 730 -14.66 -7.12 -37.09
C GLY A 730 -14.70 -8.54 -36.53
N PHE A 731 -15.46 -8.72 -35.46
CA PHE A 731 -15.75 -10.02 -34.88
C PHE A 731 -16.86 -10.74 -35.63
N THR A 732 -16.69 -12.05 -35.79
CA THR A 732 -17.72 -12.94 -36.33
C THR A 732 -17.77 -14.29 -35.57
N SER A 733 -18.96 -14.90 -35.60
CA SER A 733 -19.22 -16.28 -35.17
C SER A 733 -18.80 -17.32 -36.22
N ASP A 734 -18.65 -16.91 -37.48
CA ASP A 734 -18.19 -17.75 -38.59
C ASP A 734 -16.67 -17.63 -38.80
N GLU A 735 -16.08 -18.43 -39.67
CA GLU A 735 -14.64 -18.35 -39.95
C GLU A 735 -14.31 -17.08 -40.76
N PRO A 736 -13.57 -16.09 -40.20
CA PRO A 736 -13.26 -14.86 -40.91
C PRO A 736 -12.16 -15.08 -41.96
N ALA A 737 -12.17 -14.27 -43.02
CA ALA A 737 -11.05 -14.21 -43.96
C ALA A 737 -9.85 -13.50 -43.33
N LYS A 738 -8.65 -13.71 -43.90
CA LYS A 738 -7.44 -13.01 -43.47
C LYS A 738 -7.44 -11.58 -43.99
N ILE A 739 -7.00 -10.64 -43.16
CA ILE A 739 -6.84 -9.23 -43.55
C ILE A 739 -5.89 -9.13 -44.73
N LEU A 740 -6.36 -8.52 -45.82
CA LEU A 740 -5.56 -8.14 -46.97
C LEU A 740 -4.75 -6.86 -46.65
N PRO A 741 -3.40 -6.91 -46.66
CA PRO A 741 -2.56 -5.74 -46.41
C PRO A 741 -2.75 -4.67 -47.49
N ALA A 742 -2.59 -3.39 -47.11
CA ALA A 742 -2.69 -2.22 -47.98
C ALA A 742 -4.05 -1.95 -48.65
N GLU A 743 -5.08 -2.75 -48.33
CA GLU A 743 -6.46 -2.50 -48.75
C GLU A 743 -7.17 -1.48 -47.84
N LEU A 744 -8.21 -0.84 -48.36
CA LEU A 744 -9.04 0.09 -47.60
C LEU A 744 -10.18 -0.66 -46.90
N TYR A 745 -10.26 -0.46 -45.59
CA TYR A 745 -11.37 -0.95 -44.78
C TYR A 745 -12.14 0.22 -44.21
N ALA A 746 -13.46 0.04 -44.13
CA ALA A 746 -14.36 0.93 -43.42
C ALA A 746 -15.52 0.11 -42.86
N GLY A 747 -16.40 0.80 -42.17
CA GLY A 747 -17.66 0.23 -41.77
C GLY A 747 -18.68 0.07 -42.91
N ARG A 748 -19.73 -0.73 -42.69
CA ARG A 748 -20.76 -1.01 -43.70
C ARG A 748 -21.83 0.07 -43.67
N GLU A 749 -21.77 1.02 -44.59
CA GLU A 749 -22.89 1.92 -44.88
C GLU A 749 -24.10 1.06 -45.31
N LYS A 750 -25.26 1.29 -44.70
CA LYS A 750 -26.54 0.96 -45.33
C LYS A 750 -27.05 2.26 -45.95
N MET A 751 -27.30 2.27 -47.26
CA MET A 751 -28.21 3.27 -47.82
C MET A 751 -29.59 3.08 -47.19
N GLU A 752 -30.09 4.10 -46.47
CA GLU A 752 -31.53 4.27 -46.24
C GLU A 752 -32.18 4.91 -47.48
#